data_AF-A0A1X7KVC2-F1
#
_entry.id   AF-A0A1X7KVC2-F1
#
_cell.length_a   1.000
_cell.length_b   1.000
_cell.length_c   1.000
_cell.angle_alpha   90.00
_cell.angle_beta   90.00
_cell.angle_gamma   90.00
#
_symmetry.space_group_name_H-M   'P 1'
#
loop_
_entity.id
_entity.type
_entity.pdbx_description
1 polymer ?
#
loop_
_entity_poly.entity_id
_entity_poly.type
_entity_poly.pdbx_seq_one_letter_code
_entity_poly.pdbx_strand_id
1 'polypeptide(L)'
;MAEDRKIVMLCTVGTSVATHLEGNDWSERSRVNSDKLGGFSDSVFKDADIPNVVRGLTNMPGFSIGEKERGILNKVRSGEIDKKKFVTENLISAEVQSTLGHISRQEDAISLDLHLYPSRGGISFLTALYCVWYLKEVHDAKLFPNWKDFNWTVSPLDIKVGGAQEFHKSVNSIFEKFDEIRAGLGARDSLVINMTGGYKSISAYASLYSLIYDIPAIYAFGEGREETRETFDLMPLPVSCAIGAMDEEISLLKGLCSMDSVERNRVLKNSTLPSWVRGLFVEGSTSSLAKSLIEQYKKGQSQVTGSGRELLSRLKKVSPCLGNYMEKLIETRWSDLWMGDQIPETVEHSRRHSKRIMEIAGNVMRSLDRGEPLGEGRSKDLYMDRPIPLALLISAIYLHDIGHTALTYPLDLNESEDGDVFPLSLFPSAVREVHNLLSAEMVRLRAKDLFPDPDEMEGLNVVEDRAGELKEYLEIVKKLVPEVCAGHRGYVRLDDYIPKKKKKSVWEVGKLLMGKERFKSTLSPVSSRLGKFATIFAGGHISEEEVLTVTALLRVLDGCDVQSDRIVGEDHLIQRLERTAYEAKALAAQLPIYSQILEAIDLEIDGKALSMNSCVKELCELANKITPEDSRSGTMDREVSGRIGSICKAVYPEIFKRLRKLKGDDGFQVLFEGENLSIVQGLSLVNRIAFKWEQFLHFYKHRLVEVVLPVPPKEKGSFSVDIKLIPKEIQGQEAPANHEEQLYDIAKEITGEVDRTGRHLRGFYIRPDYPRKEPEPERNGN
;
A
#
# COMPACT_ATOMS: atom_id res chain seq x y z
N MET A 1 7.14 -23.32 28.30
CA MET A 1 6.51 -24.37 27.48
C MET A 1 5.75 -23.64 26.39
N ALA A 2 5.99 -23.94 25.12
CA ALA A 2 5.20 -23.33 24.05
C ALA A 2 3.77 -23.86 24.17
N GLU A 3 2.78 -22.97 24.31
CA GLU A 3 1.36 -23.35 24.31
C GLU A 3 0.96 -23.80 22.90
N ASP A 4 0.13 -24.85 22.81
CA ASP A 4 -0.31 -25.45 21.55
C ASP A 4 -1.13 -24.44 20.70
N ARG A 5 -0.89 -24.42 19.39
CA ARG A 5 -1.62 -23.53 18.47
C ARG A 5 -3.01 -24.10 18.16
N LYS A 6 -4.07 -23.34 18.47
CA LYS A 6 -5.44 -23.75 18.14
C LYS A 6 -5.78 -23.45 16.68
N ILE A 7 -6.16 -24.49 15.93
CA ILE A 7 -6.72 -24.37 14.57
C ILE A 7 -8.23 -24.53 14.64
N VAL A 8 -8.97 -23.51 14.24
CA VAL A 8 -10.43 -23.56 14.09
C VAL A 8 -10.75 -23.75 12.61
N MET A 9 -11.37 -24.87 12.25
CA MET A 9 -11.67 -25.20 10.85
C MET A 9 -13.17 -25.14 10.59
N LEU A 10 -13.59 -24.30 9.64
CA LEU A 10 -14.99 -24.19 9.21
C LEU A 10 -15.19 -24.98 7.92
N CYS A 11 -16.14 -25.93 7.92
CA CYS A 11 -16.34 -26.83 6.79
C CYS A 11 -17.82 -26.96 6.41
N THR A 12 -18.13 -26.66 5.15
CA THR A 12 -19.43 -27.02 4.56
C THR A 12 -19.40 -28.49 4.16
N VAL A 13 -20.49 -29.22 4.40
CA VAL A 13 -20.50 -30.68 4.24
C VAL A 13 -21.33 -31.09 3.02
N GLY A 14 -20.74 -31.92 2.17
CA GLY A 14 -21.37 -32.50 1.00
C GLY A 14 -22.18 -33.75 1.31
N THR A 15 -22.38 -34.56 0.28
CA THR A 15 -23.11 -35.83 0.33
C THR A 15 -22.22 -37.00 -0.11
N SER A 16 -20.91 -36.89 0.09
CA SER A 16 -19.88 -37.84 -0.38
C SER A 16 -20.13 -39.27 0.11
N VAL A 17 -20.69 -39.44 1.32
CA VAL A 17 -21.05 -40.76 1.85
C VAL A 17 -22.16 -41.46 1.04
N ALA A 18 -23.04 -40.73 0.34
CA ALA A 18 -24.16 -41.34 -0.37
C ALA A 18 -23.76 -42.21 -1.57
N THR A 19 -22.60 -41.97 -2.19
CA THR A 19 -22.13 -42.79 -3.32
C THR A 19 -21.72 -44.20 -2.87
N HIS A 20 -21.56 -44.42 -1.57
CA HIS A 20 -21.13 -45.68 -0.96
C HIS A 20 -22.24 -46.41 -0.20
N LEU A 21 -23.50 -45.98 -0.34
CA LEU A 21 -24.69 -46.68 0.14
C LEU A 21 -25.24 -47.59 -0.97
N GLU A 22 -25.41 -48.90 -0.72
CA GLU A 22 -26.04 -49.82 -1.69
C GLU A 22 -27.55 -49.56 -1.84
N GLY A 23 -28.04 -49.64 -3.08
CA GLY A 23 -29.44 -49.40 -3.48
C GLY A 23 -29.49 -48.68 -4.83
N ASN A 24 -30.03 -49.34 -5.85
CA ASN A 24 -30.00 -48.89 -7.26
C ASN A 24 -31.03 -47.79 -7.60
N ASP A 25 -31.74 -47.23 -6.62
CA ASP A 25 -32.72 -46.18 -6.85
C ASP A 25 -32.65 -45.06 -5.81
N TRP A 26 -32.65 -43.80 -6.29
CA TRP A 26 -32.60 -42.59 -5.46
C TRP A 26 -33.89 -42.43 -4.62
N SER A 27 -34.99 -43.07 -5.07
CA SER A 27 -36.30 -43.13 -4.40
C SER A 27 -36.30 -44.02 -3.13
N GLU A 28 -35.49 -45.08 -3.09
CA GLU A 28 -35.32 -45.92 -1.89
C GLU A 28 -34.36 -45.26 -0.88
N ARG A 29 -33.32 -44.57 -1.36
CA ARG A 29 -32.38 -43.80 -0.51
C ARG A 29 -33.05 -42.65 0.24
N SER A 30 -34.11 -42.07 -0.35
CA SER A 30 -34.91 -41.00 0.26
C SER A 30 -35.95 -41.52 1.27
N ARG A 31 -36.36 -42.79 1.20
CA ARG A 31 -37.25 -43.46 2.18
C ARG A 31 -36.53 -43.83 3.50
N VAL A 32 -35.26 -44.20 3.44
CA VAL A 32 -34.42 -44.39 4.65
C VAL A 32 -34.22 -43.05 5.41
N ASN A 33 -34.36 -41.93 4.68
CA ASN A 33 -34.12 -40.56 5.12
C ASN A 33 -35.22 -40.00 6.04
N SER A 34 -36.48 -40.47 5.98
CA SER A 34 -37.58 -39.93 6.80
C SER A 34 -37.82 -40.71 8.10
N ASP A 35 -37.80 -42.04 8.04
CA ASP A 35 -38.41 -42.85 9.12
C ASP A 35 -37.41 -43.29 10.20
N LYS A 36 -36.10 -43.33 9.90
CA LYS A 36 -35.05 -43.76 10.87
C LYS A 36 -34.15 -42.62 11.35
N LEU A 37 -33.99 -41.56 10.58
CA LEU A 37 -33.19 -40.37 10.93
C LEU A 37 -34.03 -39.19 11.45
N GLY A 38 -35.36 -39.22 11.25
CA GLY A 38 -36.28 -38.18 11.72
C GLY A 38 -36.38 -38.01 13.24
N GLY A 39 -35.79 -38.92 14.02
CA GLY A 39 -35.67 -38.80 15.48
C GLY A 39 -34.44 -38.05 16.00
N PHE A 40 -33.53 -37.61 15.11
CA PHE A 40 -32.23 -37.04 15.50
C PHE A 40 -32.15 -35.51 15.41
N SER A 41 -33.24 -34.81 15.09
CA SER A 41 -33.24 -33.34 14.97
C SER A 41 -33.53 -32.67 16.32
N ASP A 42 -32.55 -31.86 16.76
CA ASP A 42 -32.65 -30.69 17.65
C ASP A 42 -31.98 -30.75 19.03
N SER A 43 -31.41 -31.88 19.47
CA SER A 43 -30.49 -31.88 20.62
C SER A 43 -29.03 -31.84 20.15
N VAL A 44 -28.29 -30.80 20.53
CA VAL A 44 -26.85 -30.69 20.34
C VAL A 44 -26.17 -31.96 20.86
N PHE A 45 -25.75 -32.85 19.95
CA PHE A 45 -24.99 -34.06 20.25
C PHE A 45 -23.59 -33.66 20.70
N LYS A 46 -23.44 -33.21 21.95
CA LYS A 46 -22.12 -32.86 22.50
C LYS A 46 -21.33 -34.08 22.98
N ASP A 47 -21.97 -35.22 23.28
CA ASP A 47 -21.25 -36.43 23.75
C ASP A 47 -21.99 -37.78 23.58
N ALA A 48 -23.11 -37.87 22.86
CA ALA A 48 -23.87 -39.12 22.76
C ALA A 48 -23.49 -39.95 21.52
N ASP A 49 -22.78 -41.06 21.76
CA ASP A 49 -22.82 -42.31 21.01
C ASP A 49 -22.55 -42.28 19.49
N ILE A 50 -21.64 -41.40 19.03
CA ILE A 50 -21.11 -41.42 17.64
C ILE A 50 -20.74 -42.85 17.19
N PRO A 51 -20.01 -43.65 17.99
CA PRO A 51 -19.71 -45.02 17.62
C PRO A 51 -20.95 -45.88 17.47
N ASN A 52 -22.03 -45.65 18.22
CA ASN A 52 -23.27 -46.43 18.12
C ASN A 52 -24.19 -45.96 16.98
N VAL A 53 -24.19 -44.67 16.64
CA VAL A 53 -24.86 -44.17 15.43
C VAL A 53 -24.16 -44.72 14.19
N VAL A 54 -22.83 -44.58 14.12
CA VAL A 54 -22.03 -45.15 13.02
C VAL A 54 -22.09 -46.67 13.01
N ARG A 55 -22.07 -47.36 14.16
CA ARG A 55 -22.20 -48.83 14.25
C ARG A 55 -23.59 -49.32 13.86
N GLY A 56 -24.64 -48.57 14.22
CA GLY A 56 -26.01 -48.81 13.76
C GLY A 56 -26.15 -48.66 12.25
N LEU A 57 -25.38 -47.75 11.64
CA LEU A 57 -25.30 -47.56 10.19
C LEU A 57 -24.45 -48.65 9.52
N THR A 58 -23.27 -49.01 10.05
CA THR A 58 -22.42 -50.10 9.52
C THR A 58 -23.07 -51.48 9.65
N ASN A 59 -24.04 -51.65 10.55
CA ASN A 59 -24.82 -52.87 10.71
C ASN A 59 -26.08 -52.89 9.81
N MET A 60 -26.31 -51.86 8.98
CA MET A 60 -27.35 -51.93 7.96
C MET A 60 -26.94 -52.89 6.83
N PRO A 61 -27.83 -53.77 6.35
CA PRO A 61 -27.55 -54.63 5.20
C PRO A 61 -27.15 -53.77 3.98
N GLY A 62 -25.97 -54.02 3.40
CA GLY A 62 -25.43 -53.27 2.25
C GLY A 62 -24.56 -52.06 2.59
N PHE A 63 -24.14 -51.87 3.85
CA PHE A 63 -23.32 -50.72 4.29
C PHE A 63 -21.84 -51.12 4.48
N SER A 64 -20.98 -50.94 3.48
CA SER A 64 -19.57 -51.40 3.47
C SER A 64 -18.52 -50.39 3.94
N ILE A 65 -18.95 -49.20 4.39
CA ILE A 65 -18.11 -48.03 4.79
C ILE A 65 -17.28 -48.28 6.07
N GLY A 66 -17.56 -49.35 6.83
CA GLY A 66 -16.79 -49.66 8.05
C GLY A 66 -15.49 -50.42 7.78
N GLU A 67 -15.49 -51.29 6.76
CA GLU A 67 -14.44 -52.29 6.57
C GLU A 67 -13.25 -51.78 5.77
N LYS A 68 -13.50 -51.03 4.68
CA LYS A 68 -12.45 -50.43 3.85
C LYS A 68 -11.63 -49.42 4.66
N GLU A 69 -12.30 -48.57 5.42
CA GLU A 69 -11.74 -47.49 6.24
C GLU A 69 -10.87 -48.03 7.39
N ARG A 70 -11.38 -49.04 8.10
CA ARG A 70 -10.59 -49.76 9.11
C ARG A 70 -9.42 -50.52 8.49
N GLY A 71 -9.60 -51.06 7.28
CA GLY A 71 -8.53 -51.65 6.49
C GLY A 71 -7.39 -50.66 6.23
N ILE A 72 -7.70 -49.45 5.73
CA ILE A 72 -6.72 -48.39 5.50
C ILE A 72 -6.03 -48.00 6.81
N LEU A 73 -6.79 -47.76 7.89
CA LEU A 73 -6.20 -47.41 9.19
C LEU A 73 -5.27 -48.51 9.73
N ASN A 74 -5.66 -49.78 9.60
CA ASN A 74 -4.83 -50.91 10.02
C ASN A 74 -3.53 -51.01 9.23
N LYS A 75 -3.58 -50.74 7.92
CA LYS A 75 -2.38 -50.69 7.06
C LYS A 75 -1.43 -49.56 7.45
N VAL A 76 -1.94 -48.41 7.86
CA VAL A 76 -1.10 -47.30 8.34
C VAL A 76 -0.51 -47.65 9.72
N ARG A 77 -1.31 -48.25 10.62
CA ARG A 77 -0.84 -48.71 11.95
C ARG A 77 0.22 -49.81 11.85
N SER A 78 0.13 -50.70 10.87
CA SER A 78 1.11 -51.77 10.63
C SER A 78 2.37 -51.26 9.89
N GLY A 79 2.38 -50.01 9.42
CA GLY A 79 3.47 -49.44 8.63
C GLY A 79 3.49 -49.89 7.16
N GLU A 80 2.44 -50.56 6.66
CA GLU A 80 2.30 -50.96 5.26
C GLU A 80 2.10 -49.74 4.34
N ILE A 81 1.51 -48.65 4.87
CA ILE A 81 1.32 -47.36 4.19
C ILE A 81 1.91 -46.25 5.05
N ASP A 82 2.79 -45.43 4.48
CA ASP A 82 3.33 -44.26 5.18
C ASP A 82 2.30 -43.12 5.29
N LYS A 83 2.60 -42.11 6.11
CA LYS A 83 1.68 -41.00 6.36
C LYS A 83 1.41 -40.12 5.13
N LYS A 84 2.39 -39.99 4.23
CA LYS A 84 2.23 -39.18 3.00
C LYS A 84 1.29 -39.87 2.02
N LYS A 85 1.41 -41.20 1.92
CA LYS A 85 0.52 -42.03 1.12
C LYS A 85 -0.88 -42.14 1.76
N PHE A 86 -0.97 -42.17 3.09
CA PHE A 86 -2.26 -42.22 3.79
C PHE A 86 -3.17 -41.02 3.46
N VAL A 87 -2.61 -39.81 3.40
CA VAL A 87 -3.41 -38.59 3.12
C VAL A 87 -3.83 -38.45 1.65
N THR A 88 -3.28 -39.26 0.75
CA THR A 88 -3.64 -39.31 -0.67
C THR A 88 -4.46 -40.56 -1.04
N GLU A 89 -4.75 -41.44 -0.08
CA GLU A 89 -5.65 -42.58 -0.26
C GLU A 89 -7.08 -42.14 -0.63
N ASN A 90 -7.83 -43.04 -1.27
CA ASN A 90 -9.22 -42.77 -1.65
C ASN A 90 -10.17 -42.88 -0.45
N LEU A 91 -10.19 -41.85 0.38
CA LEU A 91 -11.10 -41.74 1.53
C LEU A 91 -12.53 -41.44 1.06
N ILE A 92 -13.52 -41.92 1.80
CA ILE A 92 -14.94 -41.77 1.43
C ILE A 92 -15.41 -40.30 1.50
N SER A 93 -14.86 -39.52 2.42
CA SER A 93 -15.19 -38.11 2.56
C SER A 93 -14.03 -37.23 2.10
N ALA A 94 -14.34 -36.34 1.17
CA ALA A 94 -13.41 -35.34 0.71
C ALA A 94 -13.08 -34.31 1.81
N GLU A 95 -14.02 -34.05 2.74
CA GLU A 95 -13.81 -33.23 3.93
C GLU A 95 -12.78 -33.84 4.88
N VAL A 96 -12.83 -35.15 5.10
CA VAL A 96 -11.80 -35.88 5.86
C VAL A 96 -10.45 -35.77 5.17
N GLN A 97 -10.42 -36.01 3.85
CA GLN A 97 -9.18 -35.96 3.06
C GLN A 97 -8.50 -34.59 3.13
N SER A 98 -9.24 -33.50 2.91
CA SER A 98 -8.68 -32.15 3.01
C SER A 98 -8.23 -31.80 4.44
N THR A 99 -8.97 -32.25 5.45
CA THR A 99 -8.60 -32.01 6.85
C THR A 99 -7.30 -32.72 7.21
N LEU A 100 -7.15 -34.00 6.87
CA LEU A 100 -5.91 -34.76 7.12
C LEU A 100 -4.73 -34.22 6.29
N GLY A 101 -4.98 -33.83 5.04
CA GLY A 101 -3.97 -33.21 4.19
C GLY A 101 -3.45 -31.90 4.77
N HIS A 102 -4.29 -31.11 5.43
CA HIS A 102 -3.88 -29.89 6.13
C HIS A 102 -3.11 -30.20 7.44
N ILE A 103 -3.59 -31.14 8.27
CA ILE A 103 -2.94 -31.56 9.52
C ILE A 103 -1.53 -32.12 9.27
N SER A 104 -1.38 -32.91 8.21
CA SER A 104 -0.10 -33.56 7.87
C SER A 104 1.03 -32.59 7.49
N ARG A 105 0.71 -31.32 7.19
CA ARG A 105 1.68 -30.25 6.89
C ARG A 105 2.08 -29.43 8.11
N GLN A 106 1.39 -29.58 9.24
CA GLN A 106 1.69 -28.78 10.42
C GLN A 106 2.96 -29.33 11.08
N GLU A 107 3.97 -28.47 11.27
CA GLU A 107 5.21 -28.86 11.95
C GLU A 107 5.11 -28.66 13.48
N ASP A 108 4.29 -27.70 13.90
CA ASP A 108 4.07 -27.35 15.30
C ASP A 108 3.00 -28.23 15.98
N ALA A 109 2.99 -28.23 17.30
CA ALA A 109 1.91 -28.85 18.08
C ALA A 109 0.60 -28.04 17.92
N ILE A 110 -0.48 -28.74 17.54
CA ILE A 110 -1.78 -28.14 17.22
C ILE A 110 -2.93 -28.79 18.02
N SER A 111 -3.96 -28.00 18.27
CA SER A 111 -5.28 -28.47 18.72
C SER A 111 -6.33 -28.08 17.67
N LEU A 112 -7.07 -29.06 17.15
CA LEU A 112 -8.06 -28.84 16.09
C LEU A 112 -9.46 -28.68 16.69
N ASP A 113 -10.18 -27.64 16.28
CA ASP A 113 -11.59 -27.40 16.58
C ASP A 113 -12.38 -27.35 15.26
N LEU A 114 -13.04 -28.45 14.91
CA LEU A 114 -13.68 -28.66 13.61
C LEU A 114 -15.18 -28.35 13.65
N HIS A 115 -15.62 -27.36 12.89
CA HIS A 115 -17.02 -26.95 12.76
C HIS A 115 -17.58 -27.41 11.42
N LEU A 116 -18.54 -28.35 11.46
CA LEU A 116 -19.18 -28.94 10.29
C LEU A 116 -20.60 -28.39 10.13
N TYR A 117 -20.89 -27.87 8.94
CA TYR A 117 -22.19 -27.29 8.58
C TYR A 117 -22.88 -28.10 7.47
N PRO A 118 -23.51 -29.24 7.82
CA PRO A 118 -24.30 -30.00 6.86
C PRO A 118 -25.62 -29.31 6.54
N SER A 119 -26.20 -29.65 5.39
CA SER A 119 -27.61 -29.31 5.16
C SER A 119 -28.51 -30.15 6.09
N ARG A 120 -29.72 -29.65 6.40
CA ARG A 120 -30.71 -30.41 7.18
C ARG A 120 -31.17 -31.74 6.52
N GLY A 121 -30.68 -32.08 5.32
CA GLY A 121 -30.93 -33.37 4.70
C GLY A 121 -30.11 -34.50 5.37
N GLY A 122 -30.74 -35.66 5.58
CA GLY A 122 -30.14 -36.75 6.36
C GLY A 122 -28.81 -37.28 5.82
N ILE A 123 -28.55 -37.17 4.51
CA ILE A 123 -27.28 -37.61 3.91
C ILE A 123 -26.11 -36.66 4.22
N SER A 124 -26.31 -35.34 4.16
CA SER A 124 -25.24 -34.38 4.46
C SER A 124 -24.88 -34.44 5.95
N PHE A 125 -25.90 -34.58 6.80
CA PHE A 125 -25.72 -34.81 8.22
C PHE A 125 -24.96 -36.11 8.51
N LEU A 126 -25.31 -37.20 7.82
CA LEU A 126 -24.60 -38.48 7.90
C LEU A 126 -23.12 -38.34 7.50
N THR A 127 -22.82 -37.62 6.42
CA THR A 127 -21.43 -37.31 6.02
C THR A 127 -20.68 -36.60 7.14
N ALA A 128 -21.29 -35.61 7.80
CA ALA A 128 -20.65 -34.88 8.89
C ALA A 128 -20.31 -35.79 10.08
N LEU A 129 -21.23 -36.67 10.48
CA LEU A 129 -21.00 -37.64 11.56
C LEU A 129 -19.90 -38.64 11.20
N TYR A 130 -19.87 -39.11 9.96
CA TYR A 130 -18.79 -39.96 9.47
C TYR A 130 -17.42 -39.25 9.54
N CYS A 131 -17.35 -37.98 9.15
CA CYS A 131 -16.13 -37.18 9.23
C CYS A 131 -15.58 -37.13 10.65
N VAL A 132 -16.44 -36.82 11.62
CA VAL A 132 -16.08 -36.75 13.04
C VAL A 132 -15.56 -38.11 13.54
N TRP A 133 -16.30 -39.18 13.27
CA TRP A 133 -15.90 -40.52 13.69
C TRP A 133 -14.53 -40.91 13.14
N TYR A 134 -14.32 -40.75 11.82
CA TYR A 134 -13.07 -41.19 11.20
C TYR A 134 -11.88 -40.35 11.65
N LEU A 135 -12.04 -39.02 11.75
CA LEU A 135 -10.99 -38.13 12.27
C LEU A 135 -10.65 -38.45 13.73
N LYS A 136 -11.66 -38.82 14.54
CA LYS A 136 -11.44 -39.27 15.92
C LYS A 136 -10.64 -40.58 15.97
N GLU A 137 -10.96 -41.56 15.14
CA GLU A 137 -10.19 -42.82 15.05
C GLU A 137 -8.73 -42.58 14.63
N VAL A 138 -8.48 -41.61 13.76
CA VAL A 138 -7.12 -41.19 13.35
C VAL A 138 -6.38 -40.50 14.49
N HIS A 139 -7.04 -39.60 15.22
CA HIS A 139 -6.50 -38.87 16.37
C HIS A 139 -6.18 -39.81 17.54
N ASP A 140 -7.13 -40.67 17.93
CA ASP A 140 -6.97 -41.64 19.02
C ASP A 140 -5.87 -42.67 18.71
N ALA A 141 -5.67 -42.99 17.42
CA ALA A 141 -4.56 -43.82 16.94
C ALA A 141 -3.20 -43.13 16.96
N LYS A 142 -3.15 -41.82 17.28
CA LYS A 142 -1.94 -40.99 17.32
C LYS A 142 -1.13 -41.02 16.03
N LEU A 143 -1.82 -41.09 14.88
CA LEU A 143 -1.15 -41.14 13.56
C LEU A 143 -0.39 -39.84 13.27
N PHE A 144 -0.82 -38.70 13.84
CA PHE A 144 -0.16 -37.39 13.73
C PHE A 144 0.24 -36.89 15.13
N PRO A 145 1.51 -37.07 15.57
CA PRO A 145 1.95 -36.79 16.94
C PRO A 145 1.89 -35.30 17.35
N ASN A 146 1.92 -34.43 16.35
CA ASN A 146 1.75 -32.98 16.45
C ASN A 146 0.29 -32.58 16.72
N TRP A 147 -0.68 -33.42 16.41
CA TRP A 147 -2.10 -33.18 16.70
C TRP A 147 -2.44 -33.63 18.13
N LYS A 148 -2.55 -32.66 19.04
CA LYS A 148 -2.74 -32.88 20.48
C LYS A 148 -4.20 -33.08 20.86
N ASP A 149 -5.05 -32.10 20.58
CA ASP A 149 -6.47 -32.16 20.91
C ASP A 149 -7.37 -32.13 19.67
N PHE A 150 -8.53 -32.78 19.77
CA PHE A 150 -9.56 -32.75 18.75
C PHE A 150 -10.93 -32.42 19.38
N ASN A 151 -11.42 -31.23 19.06
CA ASN A 151 -12.77 -30.77 19.36
C ASN A 151 -13.55 -30.67 18.06
N TRP A 152 -14.87 -30.82 18.14
CA TRP A 152 -15.73 -30.74 16.96
C TRP A 152 -17.12 -30.25 17.32
N THR A 153 -17.80 -29.67 16.34
CA THR A 153 -19.20 -29.25 16.41
C THR A 153 -19.88 -29.55 15.08
N VAL A 154 -21.05 -30.19 15.12
CA VAL A 154 -21.90 -30.39 13.95
C VAL A 154 -23.16 -29.53 14.10
N SER A 155 -23.35 -28.55 13.22
CA SER A 155 -24.47 -27.60 13.25
C SER A 155 -25.21 -27.58 11.91
N PRO A 156 -26.34 -28.32 11.78
CA PRO A 156 -27.11 -28.34 10.54
C PRO A 156 -27.71 -26.98 10.16
N LEU A 157 -27.61 -26.61 8.89
CA LEU A 157 -28.15 -25.38 8.32
C LEU A 157 -29.22 -25.67 7.26
N ASP A 158 -30.18 -24.74 7.08
CA ASP A 158 -31.16 -24.84 5.99
C ASP A 158 -30.54 -24.39 4.66
N ILE A 159 -29.64 -25.21 4.12
CA ILE A 159 -28.94 -24.94 2.86
C ILE A 159 -29.82 -25.39 1.70
N LYS A 160 -30.34 -24.41 0.95
CA LYS A 160 -31.18 -24.59 -0.24
C LYS A 160 -30.59 -23.82 -1.42
N VAL A 161 -30.42 -24.51 -2.55
CA VAL A 161 -29.84 -23.95 -3.78
C VAL A 161 -30.82 -23.94 -4.96
N GLY A 162 -32.10 -24.26 -4.72
CA GLY A 162 -33.13 -24.44 -5.76
C GLY A 162 -33.70 -23.14 -6.34
N GLY A 163 -33.49 -22.00 -5.67
CA GLY A 163 -33.97 -20.69 -6.13
C GLY A 163 -33.18 -19.54 -5.52
N ALA A 164 -33.18 -18.37 -6.19
CA ALA A 164 -32.33 -17.23 -5.83
C ALA A 164 -32.55 -16.73 -4.38
N GLN A 165 -33.80 -16.60 -3.94
CA GLN A 165 -34.12 -16.12 -2.59
C GLN A 165 -33.69 -17.11 -1.51
N GLU A 166 -33.90 -18.40 -1.71
CA GLU A 166 -33.48 -19.46 -0.78
C GLU A 166 -31.96 -19.61 -0.74
N PHE A 167 -31.30 -19.43 -1.89
CA PHE A 167 -29.85 -19.42 -2.00
C PHE A 167 -29.24 -18.26 -1.21
N HIS A 168 -29.78 -17.03 -1.35
CA HIS A 168 -29.30 -15.87 -0.57
C HIS A 168 -29.47 -16.08 0.94
N LYS A 169 -30.60 -16.65 1.39
CA LYS A 169 -30.80 -17.03 2.80
C LYS A 169 -29.75 -18.04 3.28
N SER A 170 -29.43 -19.02 2.45
CA SER A 170 -28.43 -20.05 2.76
C SER A 170 -27.04 -19.45 2.93
N VAL A 171 -26.62 -18.58 2.00
CA VAL A 171 -25.33 -17.87 2.08
C VAL A 171 -25.28 -16.99 3.33
N ASN A 172 -26.33 -16.22 3.61
CA ASN A 172 -26.37 -15.35 4.79
C ASN A 172 -26.24 -16.15 6.10
N SER A 173 -26.95 -17.28 6.21
CA SER A 173 -26.91 -18.15 7.39
C SER A 173 -25.51 -18.74 7.63
N ILE A 174 -24.80 -19.09 6.56
CA ILE A 174 -23.42 -19.58 6.66
C ILE A 174 -22.49 -18.47 7.13
N PHE A 175 -22.60 -17.27 6.55
CA PHE A 175 -21.74 -16.14 6.93
C PHE A 175 -21.99 -15.70 8.37
N GLU A 176 -23.24 -15.71 8.84
CA GLU A 176 -23.57 -15.44 10.24
C GLU A 176 -22.86 -16.41 11.20
N LYS A 177 -22.80 -17.70 10.84
CA LYS A 177 -22.05 -18.69 11.62
C LYS A 177 -20.55 -18.49 11.55
N PHE A 178 -20.02 -18.11 10.40
CA PHE A 178 -18.60 -17.83 10.25
C PHE A 178 -18.21 -16.58 11.06
N ASP A 179 -19.04 -15.54 11.08
CA ASP A 179 -18.85 -14.33 11.88
C ASP A 179 -18.92 -14.62 13.38
N GLU A 180 -19.88 -15.43 13.82
CA GLU A 180 -20.02 -15.85 15.23
C GLU A 180 -18.73 -16.52 15.74
N ILE A 181 -18.19 -17.47 14.97
CA ILE A 181 -16.94 -18.15 15.34
C ILE A 181 -15.75 -17.20 15.26
N ARG A 182 -15.64 -16.42 14.19
CA ARG A 182 -14.52 -15.47 13.98
C ARG A 182 -14.44 -14.43 15.10
N ALA A 183 -15.57 -13.91 15.56
CA ALA A 183 -15.63 -12.92 16.64
C ALA A 183 -15.18 -13.47 18.00
N GLY A 184 -15.24 -14.78 18.20
CA GLY A 184 -14.85 -15.45 19.44
C GLY A 184 -13.39 -15.93 19.49
N LEU A 185 -12.59 -15.71 18.44
CA LEU A 185 -11.21 -16.19 18.35
C LEU A 185 -10.24 -15.34 19.19
N GLY A 186 -9.32 -16.02 19.87
CA GLY A 186 -8.19 -15.37 20.54
C GLY A 186 -7.08 -14.95 19.56
N ALA A 187 -6.18 -14.08 20.00
CA ALA A 187 -5.10 -13.53 19.14
C ALA A 187 -4.10 -14.56 18.59
N ARG A 188 -4.06 -15.79 19.15
CA ARG A 188 -3.20 -16.89 18.71
C ARG A 188 -3.94 -17.99 17.95
N ASP A 189 -5.26 -17.91 17.85
CA ASP A 189 -6.08 -18.89 17.15
C ASP A 189 -5.95 -18.66 15.63
N SER A 190 -5.83 -19.74 14.86
CA SER A 190 -5.87 -19.66 13.40
C SER A 190 -7.15 -20.23 12.84
N LEU A 191 -7.85 -19.43 12.06
CA LEU A 191 -9.06 -19.83 11.33
C LEU A 191 -8.69 -20.36 9.96
N VAL A 192 -9.30 -21.48 9.55
CA VAL A 192 -9.13 -22.08 8.22
C VAL A 192 -10.49 -22.45 7.65
N ILE A 193 -10.73 -22.17 6.37
CA ILE A 193 -11.97 -22.55 5.68
C ILE A 193 -11.70 -23.78 4.80
N ASN A 194 -12.39 -24.88 5.08
CA ASN A 194 -12.34 -26.09 4.27
C ASN A 194 -13.52 -26.12 3.30
N MET A 195 -13.22 -25.90 2.02
CA MET A 195 -14.22 -25.69 0.97
C MET A 195 -14.45 -26.92 0.10
N THR A 196 -13.80 -28.03 0.44
CA THR A 196 -13.87 -29.26 -0.34
C THR A 196 -15.30 -29.82 -0.41
N GLY A 197 -16.03 -29.76 0.69
CA GLY A 197 -17.39 -30.29 0.82
C GLY A 197 -18.48 -29.27 0.50
N GLY A 198 -19.65 -29.78 0.11
CA GLY A 198 -20.87 -29.00 -0.08
C GLY A 198 -21.22 -28.69 -1.54
N TYR A 199 -22.26 -27.87 -1.73
CA TYR A 199 -22.63 -27.40 -3.06
C TYR A 199 -21.58 -26.44 -3.61
N LYS A 200 -21.15 -26.62 -4.86
CA LYS A 200 -20.16 -25.76 -5.52
C LYS A 200 -20.48 -24.26 -5.40
N SER A 201 -21.76 -23.90 -5.51
CA SER A 201 -22.22 -22.52 -5.35
C SER A 201 -21.98 -22.00 -3.94
N ILE A 202 -22.20 -22.81 -2.90
CA ILE A 202 -21.94 -22.43 -1.51
C ILE A 202 -20.43 -22.36 -1.23
N SER A 203 -19.65 -23.34 -1.68
CA SER A 203 -18.19 -23.34 -1.53
C SER A 203 -17.53 -22.13 -2.20
N ALA A 204 -18.07 -21.65 -3.33
CA ALA A 204 -17.60 -20.43 -3.97
C ALA A 204 -17.80 -19.18 -3.09
N TYR A 205 -18.93 -19.08 -2.37
CA TYR A 205 -19.16 -17.98 -1.42
C TYR A 205 -18.33 -18.11 -0.14
N ALA A 206 -18.07 -19.34 0.32
CA ALA A 206 -17.10 -19.56 1.41
C ALA A 206 -15.68 -19.11 1.00
N SER A 207 -15.30 -19.31 -0.27
CA SER A 207 -14.04 -18.80 -0.85
C SER A 207 -14.01 -17.28 -0.90
N LEU A 208 -15.12 -16.66 -1.32
CA LEU A 208 -15.24 -15.21 -1.30
C LEU A 208 -15.10 -14.66 0.12
N TYR A 209 -15.72 -15.30 1.11
CA TYR A 209 -15.56 -14.94 2.52
C TYR A 209 -14.09 -15.05 2.96
N SER A 210 -13.40 -16.12 2.56
CA SER A 210 -11.98 -16.31 2.88
C SER A 210 -11.12 -15.19 2.31
N LEU A 211 -11.37 -14.77 1.06
CA LEU A 211 -10.67 -13.66 0.41
C LEU A 211 -10.97 -12.31 1.07
N ILE A 212 -12.23 -12.03 1.42
CA ILE A 212 -12.64 -10.77 2.06
C ILE A 212 -11.93 -10.59 3.41
N TYR A 213 -11.73 -11.67 4.15
CA TYR A 213 -11.19 -11.64 5.50
C TYR A 213 -9.73 -12.09 5.63
N ASP A 214 -9.05 -12.35 4.50
CA ASP A 214 -7.68 -12.87 4.46
C ASP A 214 -7.50 -14.15 5.29
N ILE A 215 -8.50 -15.04 5.21
CA ILE A 215 -8.52 -16.33 5.92
C ILE A 215 -8.00 -17.42 4.99
N PRO A 216 -7.04 -18.26 5.42
CA PRO A 216 -6.59 -19.42 4.65
C PRO A 216 -7.75 -20.34 4.27
N ALA A 217 -7.80 -20.76 3.01
CA ALA A 217 -8.78 -21.71 2.51
C ALA A 217 -8.10 -22.94 1.90
N ILE A 218 -8.66 -24.11 2.15
CA ILE A 218 -8.15 -25.38 1.63
C ILE A 218 -9.19 -26.08 0.77
N TYR A 219 -8.71 -26.84 -0.22
CA TYR A 219 -9.54 -27.63 -1.13
C TYR A 219 -8.82 -28.91 -1.55
N ALA A 220 -9.52 -30.05 -1.62
CA ALA A 220 -8.98 -31.29 -2.18
C ALA A 220 -9.74 -31.70 -3.45
N PHE A 221 -9.02 -32.15 -4.47
CA PHE A 221 -9.64 -32.68 -5.68
C PHE A 221 -10.02 -34.15 -5.49
N GLY A 222 -11.33 -34.45 -5.53
CA GLY A 222 -11.85 -35.82 -5.34
C GLY A 222 -11.68 -36.74 -6.56
N GLU A 223 -11.51 -36.20 -7.76
CA GLU A 223 -11.40 -36.96 -9.01
C GLU A 223 -10.02 -36.76 -9.67
N GLY A 224 -9.22 -37.83 -9.74
CA GLY A 224 -7.90 -37.83 -10.37
C GLY A 224 -7.07 -39.09 -10.06
N ARG A 225 -5.92 -39.26 -10.73
CA ARG A 225 -4.93 -40.33 -10.46
C ARG A 225 -4.42 -40.20 -9.01
N GLU A 226 -3.89 -41.28 -8.40
CA GLU A 226 -3.39 -41.29 -7.00
C GLU A 226 -2.47 -40.10 -6.67
N GLU A 227 -1.70 -39.61 -7.65
CA GLU A 227 -0.78 -38.47 -7.54
C GLU A 227 -1.45 -37.08 -7.47
N THR A 228 -2.77 -36.98 -7.69
CA THR A 228 -3.52 -35.70 -7.79
C THR A 228 -4.50 -35.45 -6.64
N ARG A 229 -4.57 -36.39 -5.68
CA ARG A 229 -5.46 -36.36 -4.50
C ARG A 229 -4.93 -35.49 -3.35
N GLU A 230 -4.04 -34.56 -3.65
CA GLU A 230 -3.46 -33.67 -2.66
C GLU A 230 -4.46 -32.60 -2.21
N THR A 231 -4.28 -32.13 -0.98
CA THR A 231 -4.96 -30.92 -0.50
C THR A 231 -4.21 -29.70 -1.03
N PHE A 232 -4.91 -28.66 -1.41
CA PHE A 232 -4.30 -27.43 -1.91
C PHE A 232 -4.71 -26.29 -1.00
N ASP A 233 -3.72 -25.50 -0.61
CA ASP A 233 -3.97 -24.18 -0.06
C ASP A 233 -4.36 -23.30 -1.24
N LEU A 234 -5.55 -22.73 -1.20
CA LEU A 234 -5.93 -21.77 -2.22
C LEU A 234 -5.13 -20.51 -2.02
N MET A 235 -4.50 -20.07 -3.11
CA MET A 235 -3.73 -18.84 -3.11
C MET A 235 -4.63 -17.70 -2.62
N PRO A 236 -4.27 -17.02 -1.52
CA PRO A 236 -4.96 -15.81 -1.11
C PRO A 236 -4.66 -14.77 -2.18
N LEU A 237 -5.63 -14.52 -3.05
CA LEU A 237 -5.53 -13.43 -3.99
C LEU A 237 -5.73 -12.13 -3.19
N PRO A 238 -4.90 -11.08 -3.40
CA PRO A 238 -5.07 -9.79 -2.75
C PRO A 238 -6.26 -9.05 -3.36
N VAL A 239 -7.46 -9.63 -3.23
CA VAL A 239 -8.73 -9.06 -3.68
C VAL A 239 -9.22 -8.14 -2.57
N SER A 240 -9.47 -6.88 -2.92
CA SER A 240 -10.12 -5.93 -2.02
C SER A 240 -11.41 -5.45 -2.67
N CYS A 241 -12.30 -4.86 -1.87
CA CYS A 241 -13.44 -4.17 -2.42
C CYS A 241 -12.97 -2.99 -3.28
N ALA A 242 -13.62 -2.77 -4.43
CA ALA A 242 -13.36 -1.60 -5.26
C ALA A 242 -13.87 -0.33 -4.55
N ILE A 243 -13.07 0.21 -3.62
CA ILE A 243 -13.46 1.30 -2.72
C ILE A 243 -13.98 2.51 -3.50
N GLY A 244 -13.34 2.85 -4.62
CA GLY A 244 -13.80 3.96 -5.48
C GLY A 244 -15.18 3.72 -6.10
N ALA A 245 -15.51 2.48 -6.48
CA ALA A 245 -16.86 2.15 -6.96
C ALA A 245 -17.89 2.14 -5.81
N MET A 246 -17.45 1.84 -4.59
CA MET A 246 -18.31 1.90 -3.40
C MET A 246 -18.55 3.33 -2.93
N ASP A 247 -17.59 4.27 -3.09
CA ASP A 247 -17.71 5.67 -2.62
C ASP A 247 -19.03 6.33 -3.06
N GLU A 248 -19.46 6.08 -4.30
CA GLU A 248 -20.67 6.66 -4.87
C GLU A 248 -21.96 6.23 -4.16
N GLU A 249 -22.00 5.00 -3.63
CA GLU A 249 -23.25 4.32 -3.24
C GLU A 249 -23.21 3.73 -1.82
N ILE A 250 -22.07 3.76 -1.14
CA ILE A 250 -21.90 3.21 0.22
C ILE A 250 -22.67 4.01 1.27
N SER A 251 -22.86 5.31 1.06
CA SER A 251 -23.69 6.15 1.93
C SER A 251 -25.15 5.69 1.91
N LEU A 252 -25.63 5.24 0.75
CA LEU A 252 -26.96 4.64 0.59
C LEU A 252 -27.04 3.31 1.35
N LEU A 253 -26.04 2.44 1.22
CA LEU A 253 -26.01 1.17 1.97
C LEU A 253 -25.97 1.41 3.50
N LYS A 254 -25.13 2.34 3.98
CA LYS A 254 -25.05 2.75 5.40
C LYS A 254 -26.40 3.28 5.89
N GLY A 255 -27.03 4.17 5.13
CA GLY A 255 -28.34 4.74 5.42
C GLY A 255 -29.41 3.67 5.56
N LEU A 256 -29.50 2.74 4.60
CA LEU A 256 -30.43 1.62 4.64
C LEU A 256 -30.19 0.69 5.85
N CYS A 257 -28.93 0.45 6.23
CA CYS A 257 -28.60 -0.35 7.41
C CYS A 257 -29.00 0.33 8.73
N SER A 258 -29.00 1.67 8.79
CA SER A 258 -29.41 2.45 9.96
C SER A 258 -30.91 2.71 10.07
N MET A 259 -31.67 2.59 8.97
CA MET A 259 -33.13 2.78 8.96
C MET A 259 -33.85 1.69 9.74
N ASP A 260 -35.04 1.99 10.27
CA ASP A 260 -35.94 0.99 10.80
C ASP A 260 -36.44 0.04 9.68
N SER A 261 -36.93 -1.14 10.08
CA SER A 261 -37.31 -2.19 9.13
C SER A 261 -38.51 -1.82 8.26
N VAL A 262 -39.40 -0.94 8.70
CA VAL A 262 -40.60 -0.54 7.95
C VAL A 262 -40.24 0.46 6.86
N GLU A 263 -39.46 1.49 7.19
CA GLU A 263 -38.97 2.47 6.22
C GLU A 263 -38.02 1.85 5.21
N ARG A 264 -37.06 1.04 5.68
CA ARG A 264 -36.13 0.32 4.82
C ARG A 264 -36.84 -0.54 3.79
N ASN A 265 -37.89 -1.28 4.18
CA ASN A 265 -38.68 -2.09 3.26
C ASN A 265 -39.45 -1.28 2.22
N ARG A 266 -39.84 -0.04 2.53
CA ARG A 266 -40.44 0.86 1.53
C ARG A 266 -39.40 1.31 0.52
N VAL A 267 -38.20 1.66 0.98
CA VAL A 267 -37.10 2.10 0.10
C VAL A 267 -36.61 0.96 -0.77
N LEU A 268 -36.44 -0.25 -0.23
CA LEU A 268 -35.99 -1.45 -0.98
C LEU A 268 -36.91 -1.86 -2.14
N LYS A 269 -38.19 -1.44 -2.12
CA LYS A 269 -39.14 -1.65 -3.22
C LYS A 269 -38.90 -0.70 -4.41
N ASN A 270 -38.08 0.34 -4.24
CA ASN A 270 -37.75 1.26 -5.32
C ASN A 270 -36.87 0.55 -6.36
N SER A 271 -37.37 0.46 -7.60
CA SER A 271 -36.68 -0.17 -8.72
C SER A 271 -35.42 0.58 -9.14
N THR A 272 -35.26 1.85 -8.78
CA THR A 272 -34.08 2.67 -9.11
C THR A 272 -32.89 2.46 -8.18
N LEU A 273 -33.05 1.69 -7.09
CA LEU A 273 -31.92 1.34 -6.23
C LEU A 273 -30.91 0.47 -6.98
N PRO A 274 -29.59 0.72 -6.83
CA PRO A 274 -28.55 -0.14 -7.38
C PRO A 274 -28.77 -1.60 -6.98
N SER A 275 -28.63 -2.51 -7.95
CA SER A 275 -28.97 -3.92 -7.79
C SER A 275 -28.12 -4.60 -6.72
N TRP A 276 -26.83 -4.24 -6.62
CA TRP A 276 -25.93 -4.79 -5.61
C TRP A 276 -26.30 -4.32 -4.20
N VAL A 277 -26.69 -3.05 -4.01
CA VAL A 277 -27.17 -2.54 -2.71
C VAL A 277 -28.44 -3.28 -2.29
N ARG A 278 -29.39 -3.46 -3.21
CA ARG A 278 -30.65 -4.18 -2.94
C ARG A 278 -30.42 -5.65 -2.60
N GLY A 279 -29.47 -6.29 -3.30
CA GLY A 279 -29.11 -7.70 -3.10
C GLY A 279 -28.51 -8.00 -1.72
N LEU A 280 -28.04 -6.98 -1.00
CA LEU A 280 -27.50 -7.11 0.35
C LEU A 280 -28.56 -7.14 1.46
N PHE A 281 -29.85 -7.10 1.10
CA PHE A 281 -30.96 -7.21 2.04
C PHE A 281 -31.78 -8.46 1.74
N VAL A 282 -31.91 -9.34 2.75
CA VAL A 282 -32.70 -10.57 2.67
C VAL A 282 -33.97 -10.36 3.47
N GLU A 283 -35.13 -10.36 2.80
CA GLU A 283 -36.44 -10.13 3.42
C GLU A 283 -36.52 -8.82 4.23
N GLY A 284 -35.83 -7.79 3.76
CA GLY A 284 -35.77 -6.49 4.44
C GLY A 284 -34.73 -6.41 5.56
N SER A 285 -34.12 -7.53 5.94
CA SER A 285 -33.06 -7.57 6.95
C SER A 285 -31.69 -7.38 6.31
N THR A 286 -30.81 -6.68 7.02
CA THR A 286 -29.42 -6.45 6.58
C THR A 286 -28.67 -7.77 6.59
N SER A 287 -28.07 -8.16 5.46
CA SER A 287 -27.19 -9.34 5.42
C SER A 287 -25.89 -9.12 6.21
N SER A 288 -25.26 -10.20 6.64
CA SER A 288 -23.91 -10.18 7.23
C SER A 288 -22.90 -9.53 6.27
N LEU A 289 -22.95 -9.89 4.98
CA LEU A 289 -22.09 -9.33 3.93
C LEU A 289 -22.19 -7.80 3.82
N ALA A 290 -23.37 -7.21 4.04
CA ALA A 290 -23.53 -5.76 4.03
C ALA A 290 -22.66 -5.08 5.10
N LYS A 291 -22.60 -5.67 6.31
CA LYS A 291 -21.78 -5.18 7.42
C LYS A 291 -20.30 -5.35 7.09
N SER A 292 -19.91 -6.50 6.54
CA SER A 292 -18.55 -6.81 6.08
C SER A 292 -18.07 -5.78 5.07
N LEU A 293 -18.89 -5.46 4.07
CA LEU A 293 -18.56 -4.48 3.03
C LEU A 293 -18.42 -3.06 3.61
N ILE A 294 -19.27 -2.67 4.55
CA ILE A 294 -19.14 -1.36 5.24
C ILE A 294 -17.84 -1.32 6.06
N GLU A 295 -17.47 -2.41 6.75
CA GLU A 295 -16.24 -2.51 7.52
C GLU A 295 -15.01 -2.43 6.60
N GLN A 296 -15.00 -3.21 5.52
CA GLN A 296 -13.94 -3.19 4.50
C GLN A 296 -13.83 -1.83 3.83
N TYR A 297 -14.97 -1.17 3.59
CA TYR A 297 -14.98 0.19 3.08
C TYR A 297 -14.34 1.18 4.05
N LYS A 298 -14.67 1.11 5.35
CA LYS A 298 -14.04 1.97 6.37
C LYS A 298 -12.53 1.73 6.47
N LYS A 299 -12.09 0.47 6.42
CA LYS A 299 -10.67 0.10 6.34
C LYS A 299 -10.02 0.59 5.04
N GLY A 300 -10.75 0.51 3.93
CA GLY A 300 -10.31 0.99 2.61
C GLY A 300 -10.24 2.51 2.51
N GLN A 301 -11.09 3.25 3.21
CA GLN A 301 -11.07 4.73 3.25
C GLN A 301 -9.80 5.27 3.92
N SER A 302 -9.27 4.59 4.95
CA SER A 302 -7.94 4.91 5.48
C SER A 302 -6.83 4.42 4.53
N GLN A 303 -7.08 3.30 3.83
CA GLN A 303 -6.19 2.71 2.83
C GLN A 303 -6.48 3.18 1.39
N VAL A 304 -6.48 4.49 1.15
CA VAL A 304 -6.47 5.04 -0.23
C VAL A 304 -5.19 4.55 -0.92
N THR A 305 -5.35 3.64 -1.89
CA THR A 305 -4.37 2.97 -2.80
C THR A 305 -2.89 3.02 -2.40
N GLY A 306 -2.29 1.84 -2.21
CA GLY A 306 -0.89 1.67 -1.84
C GLY A 306 -0.65 1.78 -0.35
N SER A 307 -0.76 0.66 0.36
CA SER A 307 -0.61 0.59 1.83
C SER A 307 0.85 0.55 2.29
N GLY A 308 1.82 0.49 1.37
CA GLY A 308 3.20 0.17 1.74
C GLY A 308 3.34 -1.21 2.40
N ARG A 309 2.34 -2.10 2.21
CA ARG A 309 2.22 -3.42 2.85
C ARG A 309 3.50 -4.24 2.71
N GLU A 310 4.19 -4.16 1.59
CA GLU A 310 5.47 -4.86 1.42
C GLU A 310 6.51 -4.48 2.49
N LEU A 311 6.76 -3.17 2.65
CA LEU A 311 7.73 -2.68 3.63
C LEU A 311 7.23 -2.86 5.07
N LEU A 312 5.93 -2.65 5.32
CA LEU A 312 5.34 -2.85 6.64
C LEU A 312 5.32 -4.33 7.04
N SER A 313 4.97 -5.25 6.15
CA SER A 313 5.02 -6.69 6.39
C SER A 313 6.46 -7.14 6.67
N ARG A 314 7.43 -6.58 5.93
CA ARG A 314 8.85 -6.85 6.16
C ARG A 314 9.30 -6.33 7.53
N LEU A 315 8.90 -5.12 7.90
CA LEU A 315 9.18 -4.55 9.22
C LEU A 315 8.54 -5.38 10.32
N LYS A 316 7.29 -5.83 10.15
CA LYS A 316 6.60 -6.71 11.10
C LYS A 316 7.27 -8.08 11.22
N LYS A 317 7.84 -8.62 10.14
CA LYS A 317 8.60 -9.88 10.17
C LYS A 317 9.85 -9.75 11.06
N VAL A 318 10.56 -8.62 10.98
CA VAL A 318 11.84 -8.42 11.71
C VAL A 318 11.64 -7.77 13.08
N SER A 319 10.58 -6.98 13.27
CA SER A 319 10.18 -6.34 14.52
C SER A 319 8.66 -6.07 14.52
N PRO A 320 7.84 -7.01 15.04
CA PRO A 320 6.38 -6.88 15.07
C PRO A 320 5.88 -5.62 15.78
N CYS A 321 6.50 -5.26 16.92
CA CYS A 321 6.12 -4.09 17.71
C CYS A 321 6.37 -2.78 16.95
N LEU A 322 7.55 -2.61 16.36
CA LEU A 322 7.90 -1.44 15.57
C LEU A 322 7.06 -1.36 14.29
N GLY A 323 6.82 -2.51 13.63
CA GLY A 323 5.97 -2.60 12.45
C GLY A 323 4.52 -2.18 12.72
N ASN A 324 3.92 -2.66 13.82
CA ASN A 324 2.57 -2.29 14.22
C ASN A 324 2.48 -0.81 14.63
N TYR A 325 3.48 -0.31 15.36
CA TYR A 325 3.56 1.11 15.73
C TYR A 325 3.63 2.01 14.49
N MET A 326 4.50 1.70 13.53
CA MET A 326 4.65 2.47 12.29
C MET A 326 3.39 2.43 11.42
N GLU A 327 2.75 1.27 11.29
CA GLU A 327 1.46 1.16 10.59
C GLU A 327 0.40 2.04 11.24
N LYS A 328 0.29 2.01 12.57
CA LYS A 328 -0.68 2.83 13.30
C LYS A 328 -0.39 4.32 13.16
N LEU A 329 0.87 4.75 13.19
CA LEU A 329 1.26 6.13 12.94
C LEU A 329 0.82 6.60 11.56
N ILE A 330 1.07 5.77 10.53
CA ILE A 330 0.66 6.04 9.15
C ILE A 330 -0.86 6.19 9.04
N GLU A 331 -1.61 5.32 9.71
CA GLU A 331 -3.08 5.32 9.65
C GLU A 331 -3.74 6.50 10.37
N THR A 332 -3.10 7.04 11.41
CA THR A 332 -3.78 7.97 12.34
C THR A 332 -3.22 9.39 12.35
N ARG A 333 -1.90 9.56 12.22
CA ARG A 333 -1.25 10.88 12.37
C ARG A 333 -0.61 11.34 11.09
N TRP A 334 0.08 10.44 10.38
CA TRP A 334 0.76 10.80 9.15
C TRP A 334 -0.19 10.84 7.95
N SER A 335 -1.43 10.36 8.14
CA SER A 335 -2.51 10.37 7.16
C SER A 335 -3.02 11.74 6.76
N ASP A 336 -2.57 12.83 7.41
CA ASP A 336 -3.05 14.19 7.14
C ASP A 336 -1.93 15.24 7.17
N LEU A 337 -0.66 14.82 7.18
CA LEU A 337 0.49 15.73 7.33
C LEU A 337 0.69 16.71 6.18
N TRP A 338 0.15 16.42 5.00
CA TRP A 338 0.20 17.31 3.83
C TRP A 338 -0.90 18.36 3.80
N MET A 339 -1.85 18.31 4.75
CA MET A 339 -2.89 19.34 4.85
C MET A 339 -2.24 20.70 5.11
N GLY A 340 -2.46 21.65 4.20
CA GLY A 340 -1.80 22.96 4.24
C GLY A 340 -0.55 23.10 3.37
N ASP A 341 -0.28 22.16 2.46
CA ASP A 341 0.78 22.30 1.45
C ASP A 341 0.66 23.65 0.69
N GLN A 342 1.76 24.41 0.69
CA GLN A 342 1.88 25.76 0.13
C GLN A 342 2.02 25.80 -1.39
N ILE A 343 2.04 24.63 -2.02
CA ILE A 343 2.01 24.48 -3.46
C ILE A 343 0.63 23.88 -3.79
N PRO A 344 -0.42 24.69 -4.02
CA PRO A 344 -1.76 24.21 -4.35
C PRO A 344 -1.82 23.26 -5.55
N GLU A 345 -0.79 23.29 -6.39
CA GLU A 345 -0.56 22.34 -7.49
C GLU A 345 -0.19 20.92 -7.04
N THR A 346 0.21 20.71 -5.78
CA THR A 346 0.68 19.43 -5.24
C THR A 346 -0.14 18.90 -4.05
N VAL A 347 -1.04 19.70 -3.45
CA VAL A 347 -1.79 19.38 -2.21
C VAL A 347 -2.47 18.00 -2.21
N GLU A 348 -3.25 17.65 -3.24
CA GLU A 348 -3.93 16.35 -3.31
C GLU A 348 -2.96 15.19 -3.61
N HIS A 349 -1.77 15.52 -4.11
CA HIS A 349 -0.76 14.56 -4.56
C HIS A 349 0.27 14.23 -3.49
N SER A 350 0.51 15.11 -2.53
CA SER A 350 1.45 14.88 -1.42
C SER A 350 1.03 13.68 -0.55
N ARG A 351 -0.29 13.42 -0.40
CA ARG A 351 -0.83 12.15 0.18
C ARG A 351 -0.41 10.91 -0.58
N ARG A 352 -0.57 10.96 -1.90
CA ARG A 352 -0.35 9.82 -2.80
C ARG A 352 1.14 9.61 -3.05
N HIS A 353 1.95 10.67 -2.99
CA HIS A 353 3.41 10.69 -3.17
C HIS A 353 4.12 9.75 -2.21
N SER A 354 3.99 9.94 -0.90
CA SER A 354 4.63 9.05 0.07
C SER A 354 4.18 7.59 -0.10
N LYS A 355 2.92 7.35 -0.44
CA LYS A 355 2.39 6.00 -0.69
C LYS A 355 2.95 5.36 -1.97
N ARG A 356 3.06 6.11 -3.08
CA ARG A 356 3.71 5.65 -4.32
C ARG A 356 5.17 5.32 -4.08
N ILE A 357 5.88 6.17 -3.32
CA ILE A 357 7.26 5.89 -2.95
C ILE A 357 7.35 4.60 -2.12
N MET A 358 6.41 4.32 -1.21
CA MET A 358 6.34 3.03 -0.50
C MET A 358 6.13 1.85 -1.46
N GLU A 359 5.33 2.00 -2.50
CA GLU A 359 5.09 0.96 -3.52
C GLU A 359 6.31 0.73 -4.41
N ILE A 360 6.92 1.81 -4.91
CA ILE A 360 8.17 1.77 -5.69
C ILE A 360 9.25 1.08 -4.85
N ALA A 361 9.41 1.48 -3.59
CA ALA A 361 10.35 0.86 -2.67
C ALA A 361 10.06 -0.63 -2.48
N GLY A 362 8.80 -1.01 -2.25
CA GLY A 362 8.40 -2.42 -2.18
C GLY A 362 8.72 -3.21 -3.44
N ASN A 363 8.48 -2.63 -4.62
CA ASN A 363 8.82 -3.25 -5.91
C ASN A 363 10.34 -3.37 -6.12
N VAL A 364 11.11 -2.39 -5.68
CA VAL A 364 12.59 -2.47 -5.64
C VAL A 364 13.01 -3.65 -4.77
N MET A 365 12.45 -3.79 -3.56
CA MET A 365 12.78 -4.91 -2.67
C MET A 365 12.42 -6.26 -3.28
N ARG A 366 11.22 -6.40 -3.85
CA ARG A 366 10.81 -7.62 -4.56
C ARG A 366 11.72 -7.96 -5.73
N SER A 367 12.12 -6.94 -6.51
CA SER A 367 13.02 -7.13 -7.64
C SER A 367 14.41 -7.59 -7.22
N LEU A 368 14.91 -7.07 -6.10
CA LEU A 368 16.16 -7.51 -5.50
C LEU A 368 16.07 -8.93 -4.93
N ASP A 369 14.95 -9.27 -4.32
CA ASP A 369 14.75 -10.58 -3.71
C ASP A 369 14.47 -11.68 -4.74
N ARG A 370 14.04 -11.36 -5.97
CA ARG A 370 13.88 -12.31 -7.10
C ARG A 370 13.05 -13.58 -6.78
N GLY A 371 12.08 -13.48 -5.88
CA GLY A 371 11.25 -14.61 -5.45
C GLY A 371 11.83 -15.43 -4.30
N GLU A 372 12.97 -15.04 -3.73
CA GLU A 372 13.40 -15.48 -2.40
C GLU A 372 12.37 -15.05 -1.34
N PRO A 373 12.32 -15.75 -0.18
CA PRO A 373 11.46 -15.34 0.92
C PRO A 373 11.67 -13.87 1.30
N LEU A 374 10.58 -13.22 1.74
CA LEU A 374 10.55 -11.82 2.14
C LEU A 374 11.71 -11.49 3.11
N GLY A 375 12.64 -10.63 2.71
CA GLY A 375 13.77 -10.23 3.57
C GLY A 375 15.03 -11.08 3.44
N GLU A 376 15.01 -12.18 2.69
CA GLU A 376 16.11 -13.16 2.68
C GLU A 376 16.97 -13.09 1.41
N GLY A 377 16.43 -12.43 0.37
CA GLY A 377 17.12 -12.14 -0.87
C GLY A 377 18.16 -11.01 -0.74
N ARG A 378 18.36 -10.26 -1.82
CA ARG A 378 19.45 -9.26 -1.89
C ARG A 378 19.13 -7.92 -1.25
N SER A 379 17.87 -7.68 -0.89
CA SER A 379 17.48 -6.45 -0.17
C SER A 379 18.21 -6.29 1.17
N LYS A 380 18.72 -7.39 1.78
CA LYS A 380 19.59 -7.36 2.96
C LYS A 380 20.95 -6.68 2.73
N ASP A 381 21.43 -6.66 1.49
CA ASP A 381 22.66 -5.93 1.11
C ASP A 381 22.47 -4.41 1.29
N LEU A 382 21.21 -3.96 1.44
CA LEU A 382 20.79 -2.59 1.74
C LEU A 382 20.22 -2.45 3.15
N TYR A 383 20.40 -3.46 4.00
CA TYR A 383 19.97 -3.49 5.39
C TYR A 383 18.43 -3.45 5.56
N MET A 384 17.67 -3.79 4.51
CA MET A 384 16.20 -3.78 4.53
C MET A 384 15.59 -5.00 5.23
N ASP A 385 16.42 -5.86 5.80
CA ASP A 385 16.12 -6.95 6.72
C ASP A 385 16.36 -6.55 8.19
N ARG A 386 16.82 -5.33 8.46
CA ARG A 386 17.05 -4.83 9.82
C ARG A 386 15.95 -3.86 10.27
N PRO A 387 15.52 -3.90 11.55
CA PRO A 387 14.40 -3.08 12.04
C PRO A 387 14.61 -1.56 11.86
N ILE A 388 15.74 -1.01 12.34
CA ILE A 388 15.96 0.44 12.36
C ILE A 388 16.15 1.02 10.94
N PRO A 389 17.01 0.49 10.06
CA PRO A 389 17.16 1.03 8.71
C PRO A 389 15.85 1.01 7.91
N LEU A 390 15.07 -0.06 8.03
CA LEU A 390 13.77 -0.17 7.35
C LEU A 390 12.75 0.82 7.93
N ALA A 391 12.66 0.95 9.25
CA ALA A 391 11.79 1.93 9.90
C ALA A 391 12.20 3.38 9.60
N LEU A 392 13.50 3.64 9.49
CA LEU A 392 14.07 4.93 9.09
C LEU A 392 13.68 5.28 7.65
N LEU A 393 13.74 4.33 6.72
CA LEU A 393 13.27 4.52 5.34
C LEU A 393 11.77 4.83 5.31
N ILE A 394 10.94 4.01 5.96
CA ILE A 394 9.47 4.20 6.01
C ILE A 394 9.14 5.59 6.57
N SER A 395 9.77 5.97 7.69
CA SER A 395 9.56 7.28 8.31
C SER A 395 9.97 8.42 7.38
N ALA A 396 11.13 8.31 6.73
CA ALA A 396 11.62 9.35 5.85
C ALA A 396 10.76 9.49 4.57
N ILE A 397 10.21 8.39 4.04
CA ILE A 397 9.26 8.45 2.92
C ILE A 397 8.02 9.31 3.25
N TYR A 398 7.48 9.20 4.46
CA TYR A 398 6.34 10.03 4.88
C TYR A 398 6.73 11.47 5.25
N LEU A 399 7.95 11.67 5.77
CA LEU A 399 8.33 12.94 6.40
C LEU A 399 9.26 13.82 5.54
N HIS A 400 9.83 13.34 4.43
CA HIS A 400 10.80 14.10 3.64
C HIS A 400 10.24 15.38 3.01
N ASP A 401 8.94 15.43 2.74
CA ASP A 401 8.26 16.51 2.02
C ASP A 401 7.29 17.34 2.86
N ILE A 402 7.18 17.09 4.17
CA ILE A 402 6.30 17.88 5.05
C ILE A 402 6.69 19.37 5.07
N GLY A 403 7.94 19.67 4.72
CA GLY A 403 8.51 20.98 4.35
C GLY A 403 7.58 21.88 3.54
N HIS A 404 6.81 21.26 2.66
CA HIS A 404 5.84 21.92 1.81
C HIS A 404 4.69 22.60 2.56
N THR A 405 4.39 22.16 3.79
CA THR A 405 3.34 22.74 4.64
C THR A 405 3.78 23.93 5.48
N ALA A 406 5.06 24.30 5.42
CA ALA A 406 5.60 25.42 6.18
C ALA A 406 5.00 26.77 5.71
N LEU A 407 4.29 27.46 6.61
CA LEU A 407 3.66 28.76 6.32
C LEU A 407 4.61 29.94 6.49
N THR A 408 5.53 29.83 7.45
CA THR A 408 6.43 30.90 7.87
C THR A 408 7.83 30.36 8.15
N TYR A 409 8.81 31.27 8.20
CA TYR A 409 10.14 31.02 8.73
C TYR A 409 10.54 32.15 9.71
N PRO A 410 11.06 31.87 10.93
CA PRO A 410 11.29 30.54 11.50
C PRO A 410 9.97 29.76 11.69
N LEU A 411 10.12 28.44 11.81
CA LEU A 411 8.98 27.52 11.93
C LEU A 411 8.37 27.55 13.34
N ASP A 412 9.20 27.74 14.37
CA ASP A 412 8.75 28.02 15.72
C ASP A 412 8.65 29.54 15.91
N LEU A 413 7.44 30.04 16.11
CA LEU A 413 7.19 31.47 16.32
C LEU A 413 7.79 31.96 17.66
N ASN A 414 8.01 31.07 18.62
CA ASN A 414 8.68 31.42 19.88
C ASN A 414 10.18 31.69 19.68
N GLU A 415 10.77 31.20 18.58
CA GLU A 415 12.15 31.53 18.19
C GLU A 415 12.25 32.87 17.45
N SER A 416 11.12 33.51 17.11
CA SER A 416 11.11 34.86 16.52
C SER A 416 10.97 35.92 17.62
N GLU A 417 11.94 36.84 17.71
CA GLU A 417 11.78 38.05 18.53
C GLU A 417 10.69 38.93 17.88
N ASP A 418 9.66 39.30 18.66
CA ASP A 418 8.54 40.18 18.28
C ASP A 418 7.80 39.84 16.96
N GLY A 419 7.76 38.55 16.57
CA GLY A 419 7.07 38.14 15.35
C GLY A 419 7.86 38.45 14.07
N ASP A 420 9.20 38.51 14.16
CA ASP A 420 10.09 38.60 13.01
C ASP A 420 10.02 37.35 12.12
N VAL A 421 9.04 37.32 11.20
CA VAL A 421 8.73 36.16 10.37
C VAL A 421 8.75 36.46 8.87
N PHE A 422 9.27 35.51 8.11
CA PHE A 422 9.17 35.49 6.67
C PHE A 422 7.97 34.63 6.22
N PRO A 423 6.97 35.21 5.53
CA PRO A 423 5.81 34.49 5.02
C PRO A 423 6.19 33.67 3.78
N LEU A 424 6.35 32.36 3.93
CA LEU A 424 6.73 31.44 2.85
C LEU A 424 5.64 31.36 1.77
N SER A 425 4.37 31.56 2.14
CA SER A 425 3.22 31.57 1.23
C SER A 425 3.31 32.65 0.13
N LEU A 426 4.03 33.75 0.37
CA LEU A 426 4.25 34.80 -0.64
C LEU A 426 5.29 34.41 -1.69
N PHE A 427 6.12 33.39 -1.40
CA PHE A 427 7.25 32.98 -2.23
C PHE A 427 7.29 31.44 -2.35
N PRO A 428 6.35 30.82 -3.09
CA PRO A 428 6.28 29.35 -3.20
C PRO A 428 7.56 28.71 -3.73
N SER A 429 8.37 29.43 -4.52
CA SER A 429 9.67 28.90 -4.94
C SER A 429 10.69 28.78 -3.81
N ALA A 430 10.56 29.55 -2.71
CA ALA A 430 11.40 29.36 -1.52
C ALA A 430 11.15 27.97 -0.93
N VAL A 431 9.88 27.61 -0.73
CA VAL A 431 9.46 26.30 -0.22
C VAL A 431 9.97 25.19 -1.16
N ARG A 432 9.71 25.30 -2.47
CA ARG A 432 10.18 24.30 -3.46
C ARG A 432 11.69 24.04 -3.38
N GLU A 433 12.49 25.09 -3.20
CA GLU A 433 13.94 24.99 -3.23
C GLU A 433 14.53 24.37 -1.96
N VAL A 434 13.94 24.64 -0.79
CA VAL A 434 14.48 24.19 0.51
C VAL A 434 13.53 23.32 1.35
N HIS A 435 12.45 22.78 0.78
CA HIS A 435 11.46 21.94 1.50
C HIS A 435 12.13 20.84 2.32
N ASN A 436 13.11 20.12 1.78
CA ASN A 436 13.82 19.05 2.49
C ASN A 436 14.53 19.53 3.77
N LEU A 437 15.02 20.78 3.78
CA LEU A 437 15.62 21.39 4.96
C LEU A 437 14.53 21.84 5.96
N LEU A 438 13.43 22.39 5.45
CA LEU A 438 12.25 22.75 6.26
C LEU A 438 11.61 21.51 6.89
N SER A 439 11.52 20.39 6.16
CA SER A 439 11.09 19.08 6.66
C SER A 439 11.97 18.65 7.82
N ALA A 440 13.29 18.72 7.66
CA ALA A 440 14.22 18.34 8.73
C ALA A 440 14.06 19.22 9.98
N GLU A 441 13.81 20.52 9.84
CA GLU A 441 13.52 21.40 10.98
C GLU A 441 12.16 21.10 11.60
N MET A 442 11.11 20.88 10.80
CA MET A 442 9.79 20.51 11.31
C MET A 442 9.79 19.18 12.05
N VAL A 443 10.50 18.17 11.55
CA VAL A 443 10.64 16.89 12.26
C VAL A 443 11.32 17.08 13.61
N ARG A 444 12.34 17.96 13.69
CA ARG A 444 13.01 18.26 14.98
C ARG A 444 12.07 18.98 15.95
N LEU A 445 11.34 19.99 15.49
CA LEU A 445 10.43 20.79 16.31
C LEU A 445 9.23 19.98 16.80
N ARG A 446 8.62 19.20 15.90
CA ARG A 446 7.40 18.43 16.15
C ARG A 446 7.67 16.96 16.47
N ALA A 447 8.88 16.65 16.95
CA ALA A 447 9.33 15.27 17.13
C ALA A 447 8.40 14.46 18.05
N LYS A 448 7.85 15.09 19.10
CA LYS A 448 6.88 14.46 20.02
C LYS A 448 5.51 14.21 19.35
N ASP A 449 5.06 15.13 18.51
CA ASP A 449 3.75 14.99 17.82
C ASP A 449 3.80 13.93 16.71
N LEU A 450 4.95 13.88 16.01
CA LEU A 450 5.20 12.99 14.87
C LEU A 450 5.57 11.57 15.33
N PHE A 451 6.19 11.44 16.50
CA PHE A 451 6.55 10.18 17.15
C PHE A 451 6.09 10.23 18.62
N PRO A 452 4.78 10.11 18.89
CA PRO A 452 4.25 10.06 20.25
C PRO A 452 4.73 8.82 20.98
N ASP A 453 4.67 8.83 22.31
CA ASP A 453 5.02 7.64 23.07
C ASP A 453 4.04 6.48 22.74
N PRO A 454 4.50 5.22 22.66
CA PRO A 454 3.63 4.09 22.36
C PRO A 454 2.42 3.98 23.30
N ASP A 455 2.57 4.42 24.55
CA ASP A 455 1.53 4.40 25.58
C ASP A 455 0.41 5.42 25.29
N GLU A 456 0.67 6.42 24.45
CA GLU A 456 -0.30 7.45 24.02
C GLU A 456 -1.05 7.03 22.74
N MET A 457 -0.69 5.91 22.12
CA MET A 457 -1.31 5.44 20.88
C MET A 457 -2.52 4.54 21.13
N GLU A 458 -3.72 5.09 20.93
CA GLU A 458 -4.97 4.35 21.08
C GLU A 458 -5.05 3.14 20.13
N GLY A 459 -5.32 1.95 20.70
CA GLY A 459 -5.45 0.70 19.95
C GLY A 459 -4.12 0.02 19.59
N LEU A 460 -2.99 0.48 20.10
CA LEU A 460 -1.71 -0.20 19.99
C LEU A 460 -1.51 -1.18 21.16
N ASN A 461 -1.59 -2.48 20.90
CA ASN A 461 -1.27 -3.50 21.90
C ASN A 461 0.24 -3.80 21.86
N VAL A 462 1.02 -3.13 22.71
CA VAL A 462 2.44 -3.44 22.90
C VAL A 462 2.57 -4.49 23.99
N VAL A 463 3.27 -5.61 23.71
CA VAL A 463 3.59 -6.60 24.73
C VAL A 463 4.60 -5.98 25.71
N GLU A 464 4.31 -6.01 27.02
CA GLU A 464 5.09 -5.29 28.05
C GLU A 464 6.59 -5.60 28.02
N ASP A 465 6.97 -6.83 27.65
CA ASP A 465 8.37 -7.29 27.55
C ASP A 465 9.16 -6.66 26.38
N ARG A 466 8.48 -6.06 25.40
CA ARG A 466 9.10 -5.41 24.23
C ARG A 466 8.90 -3.89 24.17
N ALA A 467 8.25 -3.30 25.18
CA ALA A 467 8.02 -1.86 25.24
C ALA A 467 9.33 -1.05 25.35
N GLY A 468 10.32 -1.57 26.08
CA GLY A 468 11.64 -0.93 26.23
C GLY A 468 12.42 -0.85 24.92
N GLU A 469 12.49 -1.97 24.17
CA GLU A 469 13.14 -2.04 22.85
C GLU A 469 12.46 -1.10 21.84
N LEU A 470 11.13 -1.07 21.82
CA LEU A 470 10.38 -0.17 20.94
C LEU A 470 10.73 1.30 21.23
N LYS A 471 10.74 1.73 22.50
CA LYS A 471 11.08 3.10 22.88
C LYS A 471 12.51 3.46 22.45
N GLU A 472 13.47 2.55 22.61
CA GLU A 472 14.85 2.76 22.16
C GLU A 472 14.94 2.92 20.63
N TYR A 473 14.31 2.03 19.87
CA TYR A 473 14.29 2.12 18.40
C TYR A 473 13.65 3.43 17.91
N LEU A 474 12.56 3.86 18.54
CA LEU A 474 11.89 5.11 18.19
C LEU A 474 12.76 6.33 18.47
N GLU A 475 13.48 6.36 19.60
CA GLU A 475 14.40 7.46 19.90
C GLU A 475 15.56 7.55 18.91
N ILE A 476 16.03 6.41 18.39
CA ILE A 476 17.03 6.37 17.32
C ILE A 476 16.45 6.91 16.01
N VAL A 477 15.29 6.39 15.58
CA VAL A 477 14.64 6.80 14.33
C VAL A 477 14.33 8.30 14.35
N LYS A 478 13.71 8.80 15.42
CA LYS A 478 13.35 10.20 15.63
C LYS A 478 14.54 11.17 15.49
N LYS A 479 15.73 10.77 15.96
CA LYS A 479 16.95 11.58 15.86
C LYS A 479 17.58 11.56 14.47
N LEU A 480 17.46 10.45 13.74
CA LEU A 480 18.11 10.25 12.44
C LEU A 480 17.25 10.67 11.24
N VAL A 481 15.92 10.57 11.31
CA VAL A 481 15.00 10.98 10.23
C VAL A 481 15.29 12.39 9.70
N PRO A 482 15.51 13.43 10.54
CA PRO A 482 15.85 14.77 10.03
C PRO A 482 17.08 14.81 9.13
N GLU A 483 18.09 13.96 9.37
CA GLU A 483 19.30 13.92 8.55
C GLU A 483 19.05 13.27 7.20
N VAL A 484 18.23 12.21 7.19
CA VAL A 484 17.77 11.53 5.96
C VAL A 484 16.92 12.48 5.12
N CYS A 485 15.93 13.15 5.74
CA CYS A 485 15.08 14.13 5.06
C CYS A 485 15.91 15.29 4.49
N ALA A 486 16.84 15.88 5.24
CA ALA A 486 17.70 16.93 4.72
C ALA A 486 18.59 16.41 3.57
N GLY A 487 19.10 15.18 3.71
CA GLY A 487 20.04 14.54 2.81
C GLY A 487 19.44 14.04 1.50
N HIS A 488 18.12 13.91 1.35
CA HIS A 488 17.56 13.29 0.14
C HIS A 488 17.77 14.13 -1.14
N ARG A 489 17.88 15.47 -1.06
CA ARG A 489 18.11 16.33 -2.24
C ARG A 489 19.59 16.43 -2.63
N GLY A 490 19.89 16.30 -3.93
CA GLY A 490 21.27 16.22 -4.45
C GLY A 490 22.19 17.44 -4.26
N TYR A 491 21.72 18.56 -3.71
CA TYR A 491 22.59 19.68 -3.31
C TYR A 491 23.13 19.55 -1.87
N VAL A 492 22.58 18.63 -1.08
CA VAL A 492 23.15 18.16 0.18
C VAL A 492 23.94 16.89 -0.13
N ARG A 493 25.25 16.91 0.14
CA ARG A 493 26.12 15.77 -0.18
C ARG A 493 25.90 14.65 0.84
N LEU A 494 25.99 13.39 0.41
CA LEU A 494 26.01 12.27 1.37
C LEU A 494 27.37 12.22 2.07
N ASP A 495 28.45 12.33 1.30
CA ASP A 495 29.82 12.34 1.79
C ASP A 495 30.68 13.39 1.05
N ASP A 496 31.98 13.45 1.36
CA ASP A 496 32.91 14.38 0.71
C ASP A 496 33.34 13.94 -0.69
N TYR A 497 33.13 12.68 -1.07
CA TYR A 497 33.49 12.14 -2.39
C TYR A 497 32.49 12.52 -3.47
N ILE A 498 31.25 12.85 -3.09
CA ILE A 498 30.21 13.28 -4.04
C ILE A 498 30.40 14.77 -4.40
N PRO A 499 30.45 15.14 -5.70
CA PRO A 499 30.63 16.53 -6.11
C PRO A 499 29.51 17.45 -5.61
N LYS A 500 29.89 18.67 -5.20
CA LYS A 500 28.92 19.67 -4.72
C LYS A 500 28.10 20.25 -5.88
N LYS A 501 26.80 19.95 -5.92
CA LYS A 501 25.85 20.61 -6.82
C LYS A 501 25.50 22.00 -6.28
N LYS A 502 25.93 23.05 -6.98
CA LYS A 502 25.57 24.43 -6.64
C LYS A 502 24.33 24.85 -7.42
N LYS A 503 23.20 25.03 -6.72
CA LYS A 503 22.01 25.69 -7.28
C LYS A 503 21.91 27.10 -6.70
N LYS A 504 21.94 28.13 -7.56
CA LYS A 504 21.99 29.55 -7.14
C LYS A 504 20.77 29.92 -6.29
N SER A 505 19.56 29.49 -6.68
CA SER A 505 18.32 29.78 -5.96
C SER A 505 18.34 29.22 -4.53
N VAL A 506 18.69 27.95 -4.37
CA VAL A 506 18.87 27.29 -3.06
C VAL A 506 19.83 28.08 -2.17
N TRP A 507 20.94 28.57 -2.71
CA TRP A 507 21.90 29.37 -1.95
C TRP A 507 21.37 30.73 -1.50
N GLU A 508 20.61 31.41 -2.35
CA GLU A 508 20.06 32.72 -2.01
C GLU A 508 18.87 32.59 -1.04
N VAL A 509 17.99 31.60 -1.23
CA VAL A 509 16.91 31.25 -0.29
C VAL A 509 17.49 30.86 1.07
N GLY A 510 18.44 29.93 1.09
CA GLY A 510 19.04 29.44 2.33
C GLY A 510 19.73 30.53 3.14
N LYS A 511 20.46 31.44 2.48
CA LYS A 511 21.07 32.61 3.14
C LYS A 511 20.04 33.62 3.65
N LEU A 512 18.93 33.82 2.92
CA LEU A 512 17.85 34.73 3.35
C LEU A 512 17.18 34.19 4.61
N LEU A 513 16.80 32.92 4.59
CA LEU A 513 16.07 32.26 5.68
C LEU A 513 16.99 32.01 6.87
N MET A 514 18.03 31.20 6.69
CA MET A 514 18.84 30.66 7.79
C MET A 514 20.06 31.52 8.12
N GLY A 515 20.44 32.47 7.28
CA GLY A 515 21.72 33.17 7.38
C GLY A 515 22.90 32.35 6.82
N LYS A 516 24.00 33.03 6.48
CA LYS A 516 25.12 32.44 5.73
C LYS A 516 25.80 31.28 6.45
N GLU A 517 26.08 31.43 7.75
CA GLU A 517 26.86 30.45 8.50
C GLU A 517 26.03 29.23 8.89
N ARG A 518 24.81 29.41 9.43
CA ARG A 518 23.87 28.30 9.68
C ARG A 518 23.57 27.54 8.40
N PHE A 519 23.29 28.23 7.28
CA PHE A 519 23.03 27.55 6.01
C PHE A 519 24.21 26.72 5.49
N LYS A 520 25.44 27.24 5.59
CA LYS A 520 26.64 26.45 5.25
C LYS A 520 26.77 25.20 6.10
N SER A 521 26.50 25.31 7.40
CA SER A 521 26.51 24.18 8.33
C SER A 521 25.46 23.13 7.93
N THR A 522 24.24 23.56 7.61
CA THR A 522 23.17 22.69 7.11
C THR A 522 23.55 21.97 5.81
N LEU A 523 24.37 22.59 4.95
CA LEU A 523 24.86 21.97 3.70
C LEU A 523 26.12 21.11 3.85
N SER A 524 26.63 20.90 5.06
CA SER A 524 27.71 19.94 5.29
C SER A 524 27.26 18.52 4.88
N PRO A 525 28.19 17.64 4.45
CA PRO A 525 27.85 16.27 4.10
C PRO A 525 27.09 15.57 5.21
N VAL A 526 26.13 14.72 4.84
CA VAL A 526 25.35 13.93 5.82
C VAL A 526 26.30 13.16 6.73
N SER A 527 27.32 12.50 6.17
CA SER A 527 28.34 11.77 6.94
C SER A 527 29.00 12.63 8.02
N SER A 528 29.38 13.87 7.70
CA SER A 528 29.96 14.81 8.68
C SER A 528 28.96 15.18 9.77
N ARG A 529 27.68 15.35 9.43
CA ARG A 529 26.62 15.68 10.40
C ARG A 529 26.27 14.48 11.29
N LEU A 530 26.47 13.25 10.81
CA LEU A 530 26.21 12.05 11.60
C LEU A 530 27.17 11.90 12.78
N GLY A 531 28.37 12.50 12.73
CA GLY A 531 29.34 12.43 13.83
C GLY A 531 28.80 12.90 15.19
N LYS A 532 27.77 13.76 15.22
CA LYS A 532 27.09 14.18 16.47
C LYS A 532 26.25 13.07 17.12
N PHE A 533 26.03 11.96 16.42
CA PHE A 533 25.29 10.78 16.88
C PHE A 533 26.21 9.59 17.18
N ALA A 534 27.50 9.81 17.42
CA ALA A 534 28.46 8.74 17.72
C ALA A 534 28.00 7.78 18.83
N THR A 535 27.29 8.28 19.84
CA THR A 535 26.74 7.46 20.93
C THR A 535 25.62 6.52 20.47
N ILE A 536 24.82 6.91 19.48
CA ILE A 536 23.79 6.06 18.87
C ILE A 536 24.47 4.90 18.13
N PHE A 537 25.52 5.19 17.36
CA PHE A 537 26.25 4.16 16.61
C PHE A 537 27.04 3.22 17.51
N ALA A 538 27.57 3.72 18.63
CA ALA A 538 28.23 2.90 19.64
C ALA A 538 27.29 1.86 20.29
N GLY A 539 25.97 2.13 20.30
CA GLY A 539 24.95 1.18 20.76
C GLY A 539 24.76 -0.03 19.83
N GLY A 540 25.31 -0.01 18.61
CA GLY A 540 25.32 -1.17 17.70
C GLY A 540 24.02 -1.45 16.95
N HIS A 541 22.91 -0.77 17.27
CA HIS A 541 21.62 -1.00 16.62
C HIS A 541 21.57 -0.51 15.16
N ILE A 542 22.36 0.51 14.82
CA ILE A 542 22.53 1.06 13.47
C ILE A 542 23.94 1.67 13.34
N SER A 543 24.47 1.73 12.13
CA SER A 543 25.76 2.33 11.76
C SER A 543 25.60 3.55 10.85
N GLU A 544 26.66 4.35 10.72
CA GLU A 544 26.67 5.51 9.81
C GLU A 544 26.40 5.11 8.36
N GLU A 545 27.01 4.01 7.89
CA GLU A 545 26.83 3.53 6.52
C GLU A 545 25.37 3.16 6.24
N GLU A 546 24.67 2.55 7.20
CA GLU A 546 23.25 2.22 7.07
C GLU A 546 22.37 3.46 6.89
N VAL A 547 22.65 4.54 7.63
CA VAL A 547 21.93 5.81 7.48
C VAL A 547 22.22 6.44 6.11
N LEU A 548 23.46 6.37 5.64
CA LEU A 548 23.85 6.88 4.32
C LEU A 548 23.20 6.06 3.20
N THR A 549 23.13 4.73 3.31
CA THR A 549 22.42 3.86 2.37
C THR A 549 20.92 4.17 2.35
N VAL A 550 20.27 4.35 3.49
CA VAL A 550 18.85 4.75 3.55
C VAL A 550 18.62 6.12 2.89
N THR A 551 19.51 7.09 3.15
CA THR A 551 19.44 8.42 2.54
C THR A 551 19.63 8.37 1.03
N ALA A 552 20.58 7.57 0.57
CA ALA A 552 20.82 7.33 -0.84
C ALA A 552 19.62 6.66 -1.52
N LEU A 553 19.03 5.66 -0.88
CA LEU A 553 17.87 4.94 -1.38
C LEU A 553 16.66 5.86 -1.50
N LEU A 554 16.35 6.65 -0.47
CA LEU A 554 15.26 7.63 -0.53
C LEU A 554 15.43 8.62 -1.69
N ARG A 555 16.66 9.12 -1.93
CA ARG A 555 16.94 10.01 -3.07
C ARG A 555 16.58 9.38 -4.41
N VAL A 556 16.92 8.11 -4.61
CA VAL A 556 16.61 7.39 -5.84
C VAL A 556 15.11 7.12 -5.96
N LEU A 557 14.48 6.69 -4.87
CA LEU A 557 13.05 6.39 -4.85
C LEU A 557 12.19 7.63 -5.12
N ASP A 558 12.52 8.77 -4.51
CA ASP A 558 11.88 10.07 -4.78
C ASP A 558 12.07 10.48 -6.25
N GLY A 559 13.28 10.32 -6.78
CA GLY A 559 13.56 10.59 -8.20
C GLY A 559 12.79 9.69 -9.18
N CYS A 560 12.43 8.47 -8.77
CA CYS A 560 11.61 7.54 -9.56
C CYS A 560 10.12 7.90 -9.55
N ASP A 561 9.62 8.67 -8.58
CA ASP A 561 8.24 9.15 -8.62
C ASP A 561 8.11 10.30 -9.61
N VAL A 562 7.88 9.95 -10.87
CA VAL A 562 7.64 10.92 -11.95
C VAL A 562 6.26 11.56 -11.88
N GLN A 563 5.42 11.24 -10.88
CA GLN A 563 4.14 11.92 -10.62
C GLN A 563 3.18 11.93 -11.83
N SER A 564 3.17 10.84 -12.61
CA SER A 564 2.36 10.67 -13.82
C SER A 564 0.85 10.59 -13.56
N ASP A 565 0.46 10.10 -12.39
CA ASP A 565 -0.92 9.93 -11.92
C ASP A 565 -1.63 11.25 -11.54
N ARG A 566 -0.92 12.39 -11.64
CA ARG A 566 -1.52 13.73 -11.51
C ARG A 566 -2.53 14.05 -12.61
N ILE A 567 -2.63 13.18 -13.61
CA ILE A 567 -3.53 13.30 -14.75
C ILE A 567 -4.60 12.21 -14.64
N VAL A 568 -5.70 12.56 -13.96
CA VAL A 568 -6.88 11.69 -13.79
C VAL A 568 -7.51 11.33 -15.15
N GLY A 569 -7.41 12.23 -16.12
CA GLY A 569 -7.87 12.09 -17.50
C GLY A 569 -7.46 13.31 -18.33
N GLU A 570 -7.66 13.24 -19.65
CA GLU A 570 -7.32 14.35 -20.55
C GLU A 570 -8.09 15.64 -20.20
N ASP A 571 -9.38 15.52 -19.86
CA ASP A 571 -10.21 16.67 -19.48
C ASP A 571 -9.74 17.32 -18.18
N HIS A 572 -9.33 16.53 -17.18
CA HIS A 572 -8.77 17.06 -15.94
C HIS A 572 -7.47 17.82 -16.18
N LEU A 573 -6.59 17.28 -17.05
CA LEU A 573 -5.36 17.96 -17.45
C LEU A 573 -5.69 19.30 -18.12
N ILE A 574 -6.62 19.33 -19.08
CA ILE A 574 -7.01 20.55 -19.79
C ILE A 574 -7.51 21.62 -18.81
N GLN A 575 -8.45 21.27 -17.92
CA GLN A 575 -8.97 22.20 -16.92
C GLN A 575 -7.86 22.71 -15.98
N ARG A 576 -6.91 21.85 -15.60
CA ARG A 576 -5.78 22.26 -14.77
C ARG A 576 -4.85 23.23 -15.49
N LEU A 577 -4.57 22.98 -16.76
CA LEU A 577 -3.72 23.83 -17.60
C LEU A 577 -4.40 25.19 -17.85
N GLU A 578 -5.69 25.18 -18.20
CA GLU A 578 -6.50 26.39 -18.36
C GLU A 578 -6.55 27.22 -17.07
N ARG A 579 -6.79 26.58 -15.93
CA ARG A 579 -6.78 27.25 -14.63
C ARG A 579 -5.42 27.85 -14.31
N THR A 580 -4.34 27.12 -14.53
CA THR A 580 -2.96 27.61 -14.28
C THR A 580 -2.65 28.81 -15.17
N ALA A 581 -3.03 28.74 -16.46
CA ALA A 581 -2.87 29.84 -17.40
C ALA A 581 -3.73 31.06 -17.01
N TYR A 582 -4.99 30.86 -16.59
CA TYR A 582 -5.87 31.93 -16.14
C TYR A 582 -5.33 32.60 -14.87
N GLU A 583 -4.93 31.83 -13.86
CA GLU A 583 -4.34 32.35 -12.63
C GLU A 583 -3.05 33.14 -12.91
N ALA A 584 -2.18 32.62 -13.79
CA ALA A 584 -0.97 33.32 -14.20
C ALA A 584 -1.29 34.63 -14.93
N LYS A 585 -2.29 34.65 -15.82
CA LYS A 585 -2.77 35.88 -16.50
C LYS A 585 -3.35 36.89 -15.52
N ALA A 586 -4.15 36.45 -14.56
CA ALA A 586 -4.73 37.30 -13.53
C ALA A 586 -3.65 37.94 -12.62
N LEU A 587 -2.57 37.20 -12.34
CA LEU A 587 -1.39 37.76 -11.66
C LEU A 587 -0.64 38.74 -12.56
N ALA A 588 -0.41 38.39 -13.83
CA ALA A 588 0.30 39.24 -14.77
C ALA A 588 -0.39 40.60 -14.99
N ALA A 589 -1.72 40.65 -14.92
CA ALA A 589 -2.49 41.90 -14.99
C ALA A 589 -2.15 42.92 -13.88
N GLN A 590 -1.55 42.47 -12.77
CA GLN A 590 -1.12 43.32 -11.65
C GLN A 590 0.30 43.86 -11.83
N LEU A 591 1.09 43.32 -12.77
CA LEU A 591 2.48 43.75 -13.00
C LEU A 591 2.65 45.24 -13.29
N PRO A 592 1.76 45.93 -14.03
CA PRO A 592 1.94 47.35 -14.34
C PRO A 592 2.12 48.24 -13.10
N ILE A 593 1.49 47.86 -11.98
CA ILE A 593 1.58 48.56 -10.68
C ILE A 593 3.03 48.63 -10.18
N TYR A 594 3.85 47.62 -10.48
CA TYR A 594 5.22 47.48 -10.00
C TYR A 594 6.27 47.70 -11.09
N SER A 595 5.86 48.16 -12.28
CA SER A 595 6.72 48.26 -13.48
C SER A 595 8.02 49.02 -13.23
N GLN A 596 7.95 50.21 -12.62
CA GLN A 596 9.14 51.03 -12.31
C GLN A 596 10.13 50.31 -11.39
N ILE A 597 9.63 49.61 -10.37
CA ILE A 597 10.45 48.85 -9.41
C ILE A 597 11.15 47.69 -10.13
N LEU A 598 10.40 46.95 -10.95
CA LEU A 598 10.90 45.77 -11.66
C LEU A 598 11.84 46.13 -12.82
N GLU A 599 11.71 47.32 -13.41
CA GLU A 599 12.61 47.83 -14.45
C GLU A 599 14.00 48.16 -13.90
N ALA A 600 14.11 48.54 -12.62
CA ALA A 600 15.38 48.82 -11.96
C ALA A 600 16.17 47.55 -11.54
N ILE A 601 15.63 46.35 -11.83
CA ILE A 601 16.26 45.08 -11.45
C ILE A 601 16.75 44.37 -12.71
N ASP A 602 18.06 44.41 -12.94
CA ASP A 602 18.69 43.70 -14.05
C ASP A 602 18.92 42.22 -13.74
N LEU A 603 18.65 41.39 -14.74
CA LEU A 603 18.99 39.97 -14.78
C LEU A 603 19.90 39.69 -15.98
N GLU A 604 20.81 38.73 -15.79
CA GLU A 604 21.62 38.19 -16.87
C GLU A 604 21.01 36.87 -17.34
N ILE A 605 20.53 36.84 -18.59
CA ILE A 605 19.95 35.65 -19.22
C ILE A 605 20.63 35.43 -20.57
N ASP A 606 21.24 34.26 -20.76
CA ASP A 606 21.93 33.89 -22.00
C ASP A 606 22.96 34.95 -22.48
N GLY A 607 23.68 35.54 -21.53
CA GLY A 607 24.69 36.58 -21.78
C GLY A 607 24.13 37.98 -22.10
N LYS A 608 22.82 38.19 -21.95
CA LYS A 608 22.16 39.50 -22.15
C LYS A 608 21.63 40.04 -20.82
N ALA A 609 21.83 41.33 -20.59
CA ALA A 609 21.20 42.05 -19.50
C ALA A 609 19.76 42.43 -19.88
N LEU A 610 18.79 41.98 -19.10
CA LEU A 610 17.37 42.26 -19.28
C LEU A 610 16.77 42.67 -17.94
N SER A 611 15.86 43.64 -17.94
CA SER A 611 15.14 43.99 -16.71
C SER A 611 14.19 42.87 -16.28
N MET A 612 13.87 42.80 -14.99
CA MET A 612 12.90 41.84 -14.46
C MET A 612 11.53 42.02 -15.10
N ASN A 613 11.12 43.27 -15.33
CA ASN A 613 9.89 43.57 -16.03
C ASN A 613 9.88 42.99 -17.45
N SER A 614 10.97 43.17 -18.20
CA SER A 614 11.12 42.61 -19.56
C SER A 614 11.09 41.10 -19.57
N CYS A 615 11.78 40.44 -18.63
CA CYS A 615 11.81 38.98 -18.53
C CYS A 615 10.43 38.39 -18.23
N VAL A 616 9.67 39.03 -17.34
CA VAL A 616 8.34 38.54 -16.96
C VAL A 616 7.30 38.84 -18.05
N LYS A 617 7.45 39.95 -18.79
CA LYS A 617 6.66 40.20 -20.01
C LYS A 617 6.93 39.13 -21.06
N GLU A 618 8.19 38.84 -21.34
CA GLU A 618 8.59 37.77 -22.27
C GLU A 618 8.03 36.41 -21.81
N LEU A 619 8.11 36.09 -20.52
CA LEU A 619 7.51 34.88 -19.95
C LEU A 619 6.00 34.80 -20.23
N CYS A 620 5.26 35.90 -20.04
CA CYS A 620 3.83 35.95 -20.30
C CYS A 620 3.50 35.85 -21.81
N GLU A 621 4.32 36.44 -22.67
CA GLU A 621 4.19 36.35 -24.12
C GLU A 621 4.45 34.92 -24.63
N LEU A 622 5.51 34.27 -24.15
CA LEU A 622 5.82 32.87 -24.46
C LEU A 622 4.70 31.95 -23.97
N ALA A 623 4.20 32.19 -22.77
CA ALA A 623 3.09 31.45 -22.21
C ALA A 623 1.79 31.57 -23.03
N ASN A 624 1.50 32.74 -23.62
CA ASN A 624 0.34 32.91 -24.50
C ASN A 624 0.41 32.10 -25.79
N LYS A 625 1.61 31.64 -26.18
CA LYS A 625 1.80 30.75 -27.33
C LYS A 625 1.48 29.29 -26.99
N ILE A 626 1.37 28.94 -25.71
CA ILE A 626 1.08 27.58 -25.26
C ILE A 626 -0.44 27.43 -25.19
N THR A 627 -1.00 26.63 -26.09
CA THR A 627 -2.44 26.33 -26.08
C THR A 627 -2.75 25.04 -25.33
N PRO A 628 -3.98 24.87 -24.81
CA PRO A 628 -4.47 23.57 -24.34
C PRO A 628 -4.43 22.49 -25.44
N GLU A 629 -4.50 22.87 -26.71
CA GLU A 629 -4.44 21.95 -27.86
C GLU A 629 -3.01 21.42 -28.11
N ASP A 630 -1.98 22.25 -27.97
CA ASP A 630 -0.57 21.80 -27.91
C ASP A 630 -0.36 20.81 -26.75
N SER A 631 -1.15 21.02 -25.69
CA SER A 631 -1.18 20.13 -24.54
C SER A 631 -1.97 18.85 -24.79
N ARG A 632 -2.86 18.75 -25.78
CA ARG A 632 -3.43 17.46 -26.21
C ARG A 632 -2.47 16.70 -27.13
N SER A 633 -1.83 17.37 -28.07
CA SER A 633 -1.03 16.75 -29.14
C SER A 633 0.39 16.34 -28.75
N GLY A 634 0.94 16.81 -27.61
CA GLY A 634 2.34 16.53 -27.28
C GLY A 634 3.35 17.43 -27.97
N THR A 635 2.90 18.43 -28.72
CA THR A 635 3.74 19.21 -29.63
C THR A 635 4.26 20.54 -29.07
N MET A 636 4.27 20.74 -27.75
CA MET A 636 4.81 21.96 -27.15
C MET A 636 6.25 22.23 -27.61
N ASP A 637 6.47 23.45 -28.10
CA ASP A 637 7.76 23.89 -28.61
C ASP A 637 8.85 23.85 -27.51
N ARG A 638 9.93 23.14 -27.80
CA ARG A 638 11.08 22.99 -26.90
C ARG A 638 11.86 24.30 -26.73
N GLU A 639 11.88 25.16 -27.74
CA GLU A 639 12.49 26.48 -27.64
C GLU A 639 11.71 27.35 -26.64
N VAL A 640 10.38 27.34 -26.74
CA VAL A 640 9.49 28.06 -25.83
C VAL A 640 9.63 27.54 -24.39
N SER A 641 9.51 26.23 -24.18
CA SER A 641 9.62 25.64 -22.84
C SER A 641 11.02 25.79 -22.23
N GLY A 642 12.07 25.64 -23.06
CA GLY A 642 13.46 25.89 -22.66
C GLY A 642 13.68 27.33 -22.23
N ARG A 643 13.14 28.30 -22.99
CA ARG A 643 13.26 29.73 -22.69
C ARG A 643 12.52 30.12 -21.41
N ILE A 644 11.30 29.63 -21.21
CA ILE A 644 10.55 29.80 -19.94
C ILE A 644 11.38 29.26 -18.76
N GLY A 645 11.97 28.07 -18.91
CA GLY A 645 12.84 27.47 -17.90
C GLY A 645 14.08 28.31 -17.58
N SER A 646 14.72 28.89 -18.60
CA SER A 646 15.86 29.81 -18.43
C SER A 646 15.48 31.08 -17.69
N ILE A 647 14.32 31.68 -18.01
CA ILE A 647 13.80 32.86 -17.31
C ILE A 647 13.56 32.54 -15.83
N CYS A 648 12.86 31.44 -15.52
CA CYS A 648 12.57 31.05 -14.13
C CYS A 648 13.87 30.82 -13.32
N LYS A 649 14.86 30.15 -13.93
CA LYS A 649 16.18 29.90 -13.31
C LYS A 649 16.96 31.19 -13.00
N ALA A 650 16.78 32.25 -13.78
CA ALA A 650 17.41 33.55 -13.56
C ALA A 650 16.65 34.41 -12.54
N VAL A 651 15.31 34.37 -12.58
CA VAL A 651 14.42 35.18 -11.74
C VAL A 651 14.52 34.82 -10.26
N TYR A 652 14.46 33.53 -9.89
CA TYR A 652 14.44 33.17 -8.46
C TYR A 652 15.67 33.62 -7.68
N PRO A 653 16.92 33.35 -8.11
CA PRO A 653 18.10 33.79 -7.36
C PRO A 653 18.13 35.31 -7.17
N GLU A 654 17.72 36.09 -8.18
CA GLU A 654 17.75 37.55 -8.07
C GLU A 654 16.67 38.07 -7.11
N ILE A 655 15.46 37.50 -7.10
CA ILE A 655 14.43 37.81 -6.10
C ILE A 655 14.99 37.64 -4.69
N PHE A 656 15.52 36.47 -4.36
CA PHE A 656 15.98 36.20 -3.00
C PHE A 656 17.25 36.98 -2.63
N LYS A 657 18.11 37.28 -3.61
CA LYS A 657 19.24 38.18 -3.43
C LYS A 657 18.79 39.60 -3.08
N ARG A 658 17.73 40.12 -3.72
CA ARG A 658 17.15 41.44 -3.42
C ARG A 658 16.49 41.45 -2.06
N LEU A 659 15.66 40.46 -1.73
CA LEU A 659 15.07 40.31 -0.41
C LEU A 659 16.14 40.28 0.69
N ARG A 660 17.24 39.53 0.50
CA ARG A 660 18.33 39.51 1.48
C ARG A 660 19.01 40.87 1.64
N LYS A 661 19.18 41.62 0.56
CA LYS A 661 19.76 42.97 0.62
C LYS A 661 18.85 43.94 1.38
N LEU A 662 17.54 43.86 1.17
CA LEU A 662 16.56 44.67 1.87
C LEU A 662 16.49 44.30 3.36
N LYS A 663 16.55 42.99 3.67
CA LYS A 663 16.57 42.47 5.03
C LYS A 663 17.77 43.01 5.84
N GLY A 664 18.95 43.06 5.22
CA GLY A 664 20.17 43.44 5.91
C GLY A 664 20.41 42.59 7.16
N ASP A 665 20.81 43.25 8.24
CA ASP A 665 20.95 42.66 9.58
C ASP A 665 19.73 42.99 10.47
N ASP A 666 18.71 43.68 9.94
CA ASP A 666 17.58 44.29 10.67
C ASP A 666 16.34 43.37 10.80
N GLY A 667 16.48 42.08 10.53
CA GLY A 667 15.38 41.11 10.60
C GLY A 667 14.45 41.12 9.37
N PHE A 668 13.45 40.22 9.33
CA PHE A 668 12.41 40.17 8.29
C PHE A 668 11.36 41.28 8.39
N GLN A 669 11.09 41.87 9.57
CA GLN A 669 10.11 42.95 9.74
C GLN A 669 10.35 44.11 8.78
N VAL A 670 11.61 44.50 8.59
CA VAL A 670 12.02 45.59 7.67
C VAL A 670 11.57 45.38 6.22
N LEU A 671 11.33 44.12 5.81
CA LEU A 671 10.84 43.81 4.47
C LEU A 671 9.39 44.28 4.26
N PHE A 672 8.61 44.38 5.34
CA PHE A 672 7.18 44.63 5.30
C PHE A 672 6.81 46.05 5.78
N GLU A 673 7.80 46.93 5.89
CA GLU A 673 7.64 48.31 6.35
C GLU A 673 7.99 49.33 5.26
N GLY A 674 7.37 50.52 5.34
CA GLY A 674 7.70 51.67 4.52
C GLY A 674 7.72 51.39 3.01
N GLU A 675 8.77 51.85 2.34
CA GLU A 675 8.95 51.70 0.88
C GLU A 675 9.34 50.26 0.47
N ASN A 676 9.84 49.44 1.39
CA ASN A 676 10.24 48.06 1.10
C ASN A 676 9.03 47.19 0.76
N LEU A 677 7.87 47.46 1.35
CA LEU A 677 6.64 46.69 1.14
C LEU A 677 6.27 46.60 -0.35
N SER A 678 6.32 47.72 -1.07
CA SER A 678 6.01 47.75 -2.51
C SER A 678 7.01 46.93 -3.34
N ILE A 679 8.29 46.93 -2.93
CA ILE A 679 9.32 46.11 -3.59
C ILE A 679 9.05 44.63 -3.34
N VAL A 680 8.77 44.25 -2.10
CA VAL A 680 8.49 42.86 -1.72
C VAL A 680 7.23 42.33 -2.40
N GLN A 681 6.17 43.14 -2.49
CA GLN A 681 4.95 42.79 -3.23
C GLN A 681 5.22 42.57 -4.71
N GLY A 682 6.00 43.45 -5.35
CA GLY A 682 6.43 43.27 -6.74
C GLY A 682 7.24 41.98 -6.95
N LEU A 683 8.21 41.70 -6.07
CA LEU A 683 9.01 40.48 -6.12
C LEU A 683 8.18 39.21 -5.86
N SER A 684 7.22 39.26 -4.94
CA SER A 684 6.29 38.15 -4.66
C SER A 684 5.41 37.86 -5.88
N LEU A 685 4.89 38.91 -6.54
CA LEU A 685 4.08 38.76 -7.74
C LEU A 685 4.88 38.06 -8.85
N VAL A 686 6.11 38.51 -9.11
CA VAL A 686 7.00 37.88 -10.09
C VAL A 686 7.31 36.43 -9.72
N ASN A 687 7.57 36.16 -8.44
CA ASN A 687 7.83 34.80 -7.94
C ASN A 687 6.67 33.86 -8.28
N ARG A 688 5.44 34.28 -7.96
CA ARG A 688 4.23 33.48 -8.17
C ARG A 688 3.94 33.25 -9.66
N ILE A 689 4.15 34.25 -10.51
CA ILE A 689 3.99 34.10 -11.97
C ILE A 689 5.00 33.09 -12.53
N ALA A 690 6.29 33.26 -12.21
CA ALA A 690 7.33 32.34 -12.66
C ALA A 690 7.09 30.90 -12.15
N PHE A 691 6.69 30.78 -10.89
CA PHE A 691 6.38 29.50 -10.28
C PHE A 691 5.23 28.75 -10.97
N LYS A 692 4.13 29.43 -11.31
CA LYS A 692 3.00 28.82 -12.03
C LYS A 692 3.44 28.23 -13.38
N TRP A 693 4.25 28.97 -14.15
CA TRP A 693 4.74 28.50 -15.45
C TRP A 693 5.79 27.41 -15.35
N GLU A 694 6.70 27.46 -14.38
CA GLU A 694 7.67 26.40 -14.14
C GLU A 694 6.97 25.08 -13.75
N GLN A 695 5.94 25.16 -12.89
CA GLN A 695 5.15 24.00 -12.52
C GLN A 695 4.37 23.43 -13.70
N PHE A 696 3.75 24.30 -14.51
CA PHE A 696 3.08 23.90 -15.75
C PHE A 696 3.99 23.05 -16.65
N LEU A 697 5.22 23.51 -16.91
CA LEU A 697 6.18 22.78 -17.75
C LEU A 697 6.61 21.45 -17.11
N HIS A 698 6.79 21.44 -15.80
CA HIS A 698 7.12 20.23 -15.05
C HIS A 698 6.01 19.19 -15.18
N PHE A 699 4.74 19.56 -14.97
CA PHE A 699 3.60 18.66 -15.15
C PHE A 699 3.47 18.16 -16.59
N TYR A 700 3.65 19.06 -17.56
CA TYR A 700 3.61 18.70 -18.97
C TYR A 700 4.64 17.63 -19.29
N LYS A 701 5.88 17.75 -18.82
CA LYS A 701 6.96 16.79 -19.08
C LYS A 701 6.60 15.38 -18.61
N HIS A 702 6.01 15.26 -17.42
CA HIS A 702 5.79 13.98 -16.76
C HIS A 702 4.57 13.19 -17.25
N ARG A 703 3.66 13.83 -17.99
CA ARG A 703 2.45 13.17 -18.55
C ARG A 703 2.71 12.00 -19.49
N LEU A 704 3.93 11.94 -20.04
CA LEU A 704 4.32 10.98 -21.07
C LEU A 704 4.67 9.61 -20.50
N VAL A 705 4.92 9.54 -19.19
CA VAL A 705 5.18 8.28 -18.50
C VAL A 705 3.86 7.80 -17.93
N GLU A 706 3.46 6.57 -18.20
CA GLU A 706 2.33 5.93 -17.55
C GLU A 706 2.78 5.39 -16.19
N VAL A 707 3.85 4.59 -16.19
CA VAL A 707 4.37 3.90 -15.01
C VAL A 707 5.89 3.87 -15.01
N VAL A 708 6.47 4.03 -13.82
CA VAL A 708 7.88 3.75 -13.53
C VAL A 708 7.95 2.43 -12.78
N LEU A 709 8.50 1.39 -13.42
CA LEU A 709 8.50 0.04 -12.88
C LEU A 709 9.92 -0.44 -12.57
N PRO A 710 10.26 -0.67 -11.30
CA PRO A 710 11.42 -1.46 -10.95
C PRO A 710 11.24 -2.91 -11.39
N VAL A 711 12.19 -3.43 -12.14
CA VAL A 711 12.19 -4.83 -12.59
C VAL A 711 13.52 -5.52 -12.27
N PRO A 712 13.51 -6.84 -12.05
CA PRO A 712 14.74 -7.62 -11.97
C PRO A 712 15.59 -7.41 -13.23
N PRO A 713 16.92 -7.41 -13.10
CA PRO A 713 17.77 -7.12 -14.23
C PRO A 713 17.79 -8.31 -15.20
N LYS A 714 18.00 -8.03 -16.49
CA LYS A 714 18.00 -9.05 -17.55
C LYS A 714 19.03 -10.16 -17.31
N GLU A 715 20.14 -9.87 -16.66
CA GLU A 715 21.19 -10.84 -16.34
C GLU A 715 20.97 -11.51 -14.97
N LYS A 716 20.91 -12.86 -14.99
CA LYS A 716 20.94 -13.67 -13.76
C LYS A 716 22.27 -13.46 -13.03
N GLY A 717 22.22 -13.12 -11.74
CA GLY A 717 23.40 -12.83 -10.91
C GLY A 717 23.82 -11.35 -10.85
N SER A 718 23.27 -10.47 -11.69
CA SER A 718 23.53 -9.03 -11.60
C SER A 718 23.01 -8.42 -10.28
N PHE A 719 23.78 -7.47 -9.72
CA PHE A 719 23.44 -6.66 -8.55
C PHE A 719 22.54 -5.46 -8.88
N SER A 720 21.88 -5.42 -10.04
CA SER A 720 21.09 -4.28 -10.49
C SER A 720 19.58 -4.45 -10.37
N VAL A 721 18.86 -3.33 -10.29
CA VAL A 721 17.41 -3.22 -10.52
C VAL A 721 17.25 -2.29 -11.71
N ASP A 722 16.63 -2.77 -12.78
CA ASP A 722 16.37 -1.93 -13.94
C ASP A 722 15.08 -1.13 -13.67
N ILE A 723 15.06 0.17 -13.96
CA ILE A 723 13.83 0.98 -13.88
C ILE A 723 13.30 1.17 -15.29
N LYS A 724 12.18 0.53 -15.58
CA LYS A 724 11.48 0.66 -16.86
C LYS A 724 10.52 1.85 -16.81
N LEU A 725 10.71 2.78 -17.75
CA LEU A 725 9.75 3.84 -18.01
C LEU A 725 8.75 3.32 -19.04
N ILE A 726 7.50 3.08 -18.62
CA ILE A 726 6.43 2.67 -19.51
C ILE A 726 5.76 3.96 -20.03
N PRO A 727 5.82 4.25 -21.34
CA PRO A 727 5.16 5.42 -21.89
C PRO A 727 3.64 5.25 -21.89
N LYS A 728 2.92 6.37 -21.84
CA LYS A 728 1.46 6.39 -22.01
C LYS A 728 1.09 6.11 -23.47
N GLU A 729 0.29 5.07 -23.72
CA GLU A 729 -0.28 4.83 -25.05
C GLU A 729 -1.28 5.94 -25.38
N ILE A 730 -0.93 6.82 -26.31
CA ILE A 730 -1.88 7.77 -26.90
C ILE A 730 -2.69 6.97 -27.93
N GLN A 731 -3.84 6.45 -27.52
CA GLN A 731 -4.69 5.62 -28.40
C GLN A 731 -4.96 6.33 -29.73
N GLY A 732 -4.49 5.73 -30.84
CA GLY A 732 -4.86 6.15 -32.20
C GLY A 732 -4.16 7.39 -32.75
N GLN A 733 -3.17 7.97 -32.05
CA GLN A 733 -2.35 9.07 -32.59
C GLN A 733 -0.88 8.65 -32.70
N GLU A 734 -0.20 9.10 -33.76
CA GLU A 734 1.25 8.96 -33.86
C GLU A 734 1.89 9.59 -32.62
N ALA A 735 2.86 8.89 -32.02
CA ALA A 735 3.64 9.44 -30.90
C ALA A 735 4.20 10.82 -31.31
N PRO A 736 4.12 11.86 -30.46
CA PRO A 736 4.63 13.18 -30.79
C PRO A 736 6.09 13.10 -31.24
N ALA A 737 6.50 13.90 -32.22
CA ALA A 737 7.85 13.85 -32.79
C ALA A 737 8.99 13.95 -31.75
N ASN A 738 8.72 14.53 -30.57
CA ASN A 738 9.69 14.74 -29.49
C ASN A 738 9.51 13.77 -28.29
N HIS A 739 8.65 12.75 -28.41
CA HIS A 739 8.26 11.87 -27.32
C HIS A 739 9.45 11.05 -26.77
N GLU A 740 10.28 10.50 -27.66
CA GLU A 740 11.43 9.68 -27.26
C GLU A 740 12.50 10.50 -26.53
N GLU A 741 12.71 11.75 -26.95
CA GLU A 741 13.72 12.63 -26.38
C GLU A 741 13.31 13.16 -24.99
N GLN A 742 12.02 13.40 -24.76
CA GLN A 742 11.51 13.80 -23.44
C GLN A 742 11.59 12.64 -22.43
N LEU A 743 11.31 11.41 -22.87
CA LEU A 743 11.51 10.20 -22.05
C LEU A 743 13.00 9.99 -21.74
N TYR A 744 13.89 10.28 -22.69
CA TYR A 744 15.34 10.30 -22.46
C TYR A 744 15.77 11.34 -21.41
N ASP A 745 15.17 12.53 -21.40
CA ASP A 745 15.45 13.54 -20.38
C ASP A 745 15.00 13.12 -18.98
N ILE A 746 13.85 12.44 -18.86
CA ILE A 746 13.37 11.87 -17.57
C ILE A 746 14.33 10.79 -17.09
N ALA A 747 14.67 9.86 -17.98
CA ALA A 747 15.67 8.83 -17.73
C ALA A 747 16.99 9.41 -17.20
N LYS A 748 17.51 10.45 -17.86
CA LYS A 748 18.76 11.12 -17.48
C LYS A 748 18.67 11.81 -16.11
N GLU A 749 17.51 12.35 -15.75
CA GLU A 749 17.29 12.92 -14.42
C GLU A 749 17.38 11.84 -13.33
N ILE A 750 16.71 10.70 -13.53
CA ILE A 750 16.75 9.56 -12.61
C ILE A 750 18.18 9.01 -12.50
N THR A 751 18.87 8.79 -13.62
CA THR A 751 20.29 8.37 -13.62
C THR A 751 21.16 9.37 -12.85
N GLY A 752 20.90 10.67 -13.02
CA GLY A 752 21.62 11.72 -12.31
C GLY A 752 21.40 11.72 -10.78
N GLU A 753 20.29 11.18 -10.27
CA GLU A 753 20.09 10.97 -8.84
C GLU A 753 20.86 9.75 -8.33
N VAL A 754 20.92 8.67 -9.12
CA VAL A 754 21.72 7.46 -8.82
C VAL A 754 23.21 7.78 -8.77
N ASP A 755 23.74 8.47 -9.77
CA ASP A 755 25.17 8.81 -9.83
C ASP A 755 25.62 9.60 -8.59
N ARG A 756 24.70 10.39 -8.01
CA ARG A 756 24.94 11.18 -6.79
C ARG A 756 24.72 10.41 -5.49
N THR A 757 24.57 9.09 -5.56
CA THR A 757 24.59 8.21 -4.38
C THR A 757 26.00 7.68 -4.08
N GLY A 758 26.94 7.86 -5.02
CA GLY A 758 28.33 7.48 -4.85
C GLY A 758 28.49 5.98 -4.64
N ARG A 759 29.16 5.59 -3.56
CA ARG A 759 29.39 4.17 -3.25
C ARG A 759 28.22 3.47 -2.55
N HIS A 760 27.29 4.24 -1.99
CA HIS A 760 26.29 3.77 -1.03
C HIS A 760 25.18 2.93 -1.67
N LEU A 761 25.04 2.96 -3.00
CA LEU A 761 24.16 2.09 -3.78
C LEU A 761 24.89 1.38 -4.93
N ARG A 762 26.20 1.12 -4.81
CA ARG A 762 26.97 0.39 -5.86
C ARG A 762 26.26 -0.92 -6.22
N GLY A 763 25.78 -1.01 -7.46
CA GLY A 763 24.98 -2.14 -7.94
C GLY A 763 23.65 -1.68 -8.56
N PHE A 764 23.05 -0.60 -8.07
CA PHE A 764 21.83 -0.01 -8.65
C PHE A 764 22.13 0.68 -9.98
N TYR A 765 22.07 -0.07 -11.07
CA TYR A 765 22.05 0.51 -12.40
C TYR A 765 20.62 0.77 -12.82
N ILE A 766 20.15 2.01 -12.65
CA ILE A 766 18.96 2.45 -13.36
C ILE A 766 19.33 2.58 -14.84
N ARG A 767 19.05 1.53 -15.59
CA ARG A 767 19.05 1.55 -17.05
C ARG A 767 17.61 1.74 -17.52
N PRO A 768 17.25 2.93 -18.01
CA PRO A 768 15.98 3.09 -18.71
C PRO A 768 16.00 2.20 -19.94
N ASP A 769 15.17 1.15 -19.94
CA ASP A 769 14.95 0.29 -21.11
C ASP A 769 14.03 1.05 -22.06
N TYR A 770 14.60 1.64 -23.12
CA TYR A 770 13.83 2.30 -24.17
C TYR A 770 13.85 1.40 -25.42
N PRO A 771 12.73 1.22 -26.14
CA PRO A 771 12.78 0.63 -27.48
C PRO A 771 13.45 1.65 -28.41
N ARG A 772 14.78 1.61 -28.54
CA ARG A 772 15.42 2.24 -29.70
C ARG A 772 14.87 1.51 -30.93
N LYS A 773 14.23 2.22 -31.86
CA LYS A 773 14.25 1.76 -33.25
C LYS A 773 15.74 1.64 -33.60
N GLU A 774 16.21 0.43 -33.85
CA GLU A 774 17.50 0.26 -34.51
C GLU A 774 17.45 1.11 -35.79
N PRO A 775 18.51 1.89 -36.11
CA PRO A 775 18.58 2.52 -37.41
C PRO A 775 18.38 1.41 -38.44
N GLU A 776 17.39 1.55 -39.34
CA GLU A 776 17.30 0.65 -40.48
C GLU A 776 18.68 0.64 -41.14
N PRO A 777 19.30 -0.53 -41.34
CA PRO A 777 20.57 -0.58 -42.03
C PRO A 777 20.37 0.11 -43.37
N GLU A 778 21.19 1.14 -43.63
CA GLU A 778 21.23 1.81 -44.92
C GLU A 778 21.20 0.71 -45.98
N ARG A 779 20.07 0.62 -46.70
CA ARG A 779 20.03 -0.13 -47.95
C ARG A 779 20.97 0.63 -48.87
N ASN A 780 22.23 0.23 -48.88
CA ASN A 780 23.16 0.56 -49.92
C ASN A 780 22.51 0.10 -51.23
N GLY A 781 21.91 1.05 -51.93
CA GLY A 781 21.45 0.86 -53.29
C GLY A 781 22.65 0.57 -54.16
N ASN A 782 22.74 -0.69 -54.60
CA ASN A 782 23.34 -1.04 -55.87
C ASN A 782 22.22 -1.16 -56.91
#